data_AF-A0A162QSZ1-F1
#
_entry.id   AF-A0A162QSZ1-F1
#
_cell.length_a   1.000
_cell.length_b   1.000
_cell.length_c   1.000
_cell.angle_alpha   90.00
_cell.angle_beta   90.00
_cell.angle_gamma   90.00
#
_symmetry.space_group_name_H-M   'P 1'
#
loop_
_entity.id
_entity.type
_entity.pdbx_description
1 polymer ?
#
loop_
_entity_poly.entity_id
_entity_poly.type
_entity_poly.pdbx_seq_one_letter_code
_entity_poly.pdbx_strand_id
1 'polypeptide(L)'
;ALFYILVELVGEESNNYLPTKQLLSTCLERLGQHCIAGHPEQCRNLVGLLSSNSNLAGLVAPHFTPSTPDPSSASVSAFLDSYRLVIGLSKQDSDLVLVLLTKFDVRWWLNCAECWPHDRLKLLEIIFALPWIVMVLRRHLQLILSQNFPEQYSHFLHHLLKASEAQSCSPVVWCDTINTLGQGWLRLQPELSMEEFLQQVLQYTTQQTLLDANKMMETVILMSRHFSTERQLHGLYGLYPKYRPYIHVIACLLLTIGHGLCFTTLQNDNGTASDLLVGQLWTAIRDLYSPWILPYTHQQVNSNCAAWIQHALSDCKVLLPWIAADSGLASLMASSLTHCTTFIHETLPAQQSILSHILAFYLQGFCHTAIKLHILKVIHQALDTLPWQSFVPSLNDLEQLVRVAGQFLPEVHSFLVSLFVRCCLSTVIVHCNLQPTTCARLLACLLHLHVRLAGEPTAQQNTMMKRILDEACSYPWQFIDANSVYDQVLNWYISTCDPLFILQPYLERQETPCSSNDPLVFRLLQAVSSHHLQSSDHIGNSPKRQIFVRSWIRLIALTVSRHRSLIQQHPRAIPNAIGNLLDFICKNTHSAEYRNDIHEYMTVAISSSSPIADTLQNCLCLRMNCYPVNAALVENVLRVIAVVNGGGSHDGQKRMAAVLESALEQFEGTRSVIFDLLPIGGSKELAAVSWQQGCILSWYCL
;
A
#
# COMPACT_ATOMS: atom_id res chain seq x y z
N ALA A 1 29.45 46.07 -49.30
CA ALA A 1 30.69 45.68 -50.02
C ALA A 1 31.94 46.10 -49.26
N LEU A 2 32.20 47.40 -49.06
CA LEU A 2 33.42 47.89 -48.39
C LEU A 2 33.65 47.27 -47.00
N PHE A 3 32.60 47.13 -46.18
CA PHE A 3 32.69 46.46 -44.88
C PHE A 3 33.31 45.06 -44.99
N TYR A 4 32.75 44.19 -45.85
CA TYR A 4 33.22 42.82 -46.02
C TYR A 4 34.65 42.74 -46.57
N ILE A 5 35.02 43.64 -47.49
CA ILE A 5 36.41 43.74 -47.99
C ILE A 5 37.37 44.06 -46.86
N LEU A 6 37.03 45.02 -45.99
CA LEU A 6 37.89 45.36 -44.84
C LEU A 6 37.97 44.23 -43.82
N VAL A 7 36.92 43.42 -43.68
CA VAL A 7 36.94 42.23 -42.82
C VAL A 7 37.92 41.17 -43.35
N GLU A 8 37.99 40.97 -44.67
CA GLU A 8 38.96 40.04 -45.28
C GLU A 8 40.41 40.48 -45.08
N LEU A 9 40.66 41.78 -44.90
CA LEU A 9 41.99 42.32 -44.59
C LEU A 9 42.41 42.10 -43.14
N VAL A 10 41.49 41.68 -42.25
CA VAL A 10 41.80 41.36 -40.86
C VAL A 10 42.36 39.95 -40.76
N GLY A 11 43.68 39.85 -40.70
CA GLY A 11 44.45 38.62 -40.45
C GLY A 11 45.52 38.80 -39.39
N GLU A 12 46.35 37.77 -39.17
CA GLU A 12 47.45 37.82 -38.19
C GLU A 12 48.43 38.98 -38.48
N GLU A 13 48.81 39.18 -39.74
CA GLU A 13 49.72 40.26 -40.14
C GLU A 13 49.17 41.65 -39.80
N SER A 14 47.87 41.88 -40.07
CA SER A 14 47.21 43.14 -39.76
C SER A 14 47.04 43.38 -38.26
N ASN A 15 46.91 42.31 -37.47
CA ASN A 15 46.74 42.35 -36.03
C ASN A 15 48.06 42.53 -35.27
N ASN A 16 49.20 42.16 -35.89
CA ASN A 16 50.53 42.30 -35.30
C ASN A 16 50.98 43.76 -35.17
N TYR A 17 50.48 44.67 -36.03
CA TYR A 17 50.79 46.09 -35.96
C TYR A 17 49.61 46.90 -35.40
N LEU A 18 49.79 47.43 -34.18
CA LEU A 18 48.71 48.07 -33.40
C LEU A 18 47.99 49.23 -34.13
N PRO A 19 48.68 50.14 -34.86
CA PRO A 19 47.99 51.20 -35.60
C PRO A 19 47.09 50.68 -36.72
N THR A 20 47.51 49.65 -37.45
CA THR A 20 46.67 49.03 -38.50
C THR A 20 45.46 48.34 -37.88
N LYS A 21 45.66 47.60 -36.79
CA LYS A 21 44.57 46.97 -36.04
C LYS A 21 43.54 48.00 -35.55
N GLN A 22 44.00 49.11 -34.97
CA GLN A 22 43.12 50.19 -34.51
C GLN A 22 42.36 50.85 -35.67
N LEU A 23 43.05 51.15 -36.78
CA LEU A 23 42.42 51.72 -37.96
C LEU A 23 41.33 50.80 -38.52
N LEU A 24 41.64 49.52 -38.75
CA LEU A 24 40.70 48.54 -39.27
C LEU A 24 39.53 48.35 -38.31
N SER A 25 39.79 48.19 -37.01
CA SER A 25 38.73 48.06 -36.00
C SER A 25 37.79 49.27 -35.99
N THR A 26 38.32 50.50 -36.06
CA THR A 26 37.50 51.73 -36.05
C THR A 26 36.70 51.89 -37.33
N CYS A 27 37.30 51.56 -38.48
CA CYS A 27 36.61 51.58 -39.77
C CYS A 27 35.49 50.55 -39.82
N LEU A 28 35.75 49.32 -39.35
CA LEU A 28 34.75 48.27 -39.25
C LEU A 28 33.63 48.64 -38.30
N GLU A 29 33.94 49.22 -37.14
CA GLU A 29 32.92 49.68 -36.20
C GLU A 29 31.99 50.73 -36.84
N ARG A 30 32.55 51.77 -37.46
CA ARG A 30 31.76 52.83 -38.09
C ARG A 30 30.94 52.33 -39.26
N LEU A 31 31.55 51.57 -40.17
CA LEU A 31 30.85 51.01 -41.32
C LEU A 31 29.80 49.99 -40.90
N GLY A 32 30.11 49.17 -39.90
CA GLY A 32 29.19 48.19 -39.33
C GLY A 32 27.97 48.88 -38.72
N GLN A 33 28.15 49.95 -37.94
CA GLN A 33 27.04 50.70 -37.36
C GLN A 33 26.13 51.36 -38.41
N HIS A 34 26.70 51.90 -39.49
CA HIS A 34 25.93 52.69 -40.47
C HIS A 34 25.37 51.88 -41.63
N CYS A 35 26.01 50.77 -41.99
CA CYS A 35 25.69 50.02 -43.22
C CYS A 35 25.26 48.56 -42.97
N ILE A 36 25.45 48.03 -41.76
CA ILE A 36 25.19 46.62 -41.45
C ILE A 36 24.18 46.49 -40.31
N ALA A 37 24.38 47.20 -39.20
CA ALA A 37 23.47 47.17 -38.06
C ALA A 37 22.10 47.72 -38.47
N GLY A 38 21.03 47.06 -38.00
CA GLY A 38 19.65 47.37 -38.36
C GLY A 38 19.15 46.73 -39.66
N HIS A 39 20.02 46.05 -40.41
CA HIS A 39 19.70 45.44 -41.71
C HIS A 39 19.62 43.90 -41.61
N PRO A 40 18.42 43.31 -41.43
CA PRO A 40 18.27 41.87 -41.19
C PRO A 40 18.79 41.00 -42.34
N GLU A 41 18.74 41.50 -43.59
CA GLU A 41 19.29 40.85 -44.77
C GLU A 41 20.81 40.58 -44.68
N GLN A 42 21.54 41.35 -43.86
CA GLN A 42 22.96 41.16 -43.66
C GLN A 42 23.29 40.05 -42.67
N CYS A 43 22.34 39.63 -41.82
CA CYS A 43 22.57 38.61 -40.80
C CYS A 43 23.10 37.30 -41.38
N ARG A 44 22.58 36.86 -42.53
CA ARG A 44 23.06 35.66 -43.22
C ARG A 44 24.51 35.77 -43.68
N ASN A 45 24.89 36.93 -44.23
CA ASN A 45 26.25 37.17 -44.72
C ASN A 45 27.24 37.22 -43.55
N LEU A 46 26.87 37.87 -42.44
CA LEU A 46 27.70 37.92 -41.23
C LEU A 46 27.89 36.53 -40.60
N VAL A 47 26.82 35.74 -40.50
CA VAL A 47 26.91 34.36 -39.98
C VAL A 47 27.76 33.49 -40.90
N GLY A 48 27.63 33.61 -42.23
CA GLY A 48 28.49 32.90 -43.18
C GLY A 48 29.97 33.27 -43.03
N LEU A 49 30.27 34.55 -42.83
CA LEU A 49 31.64 35.02 -42.60
C LEU A 49 32.21 34.48 -41.27
N LEU A 50 31.42 34.53 -40.19
CA LEU A 50 31.83 34.02 -38.88
C LEU A 50 31.97 32.49 -38.86
N SER A 51 31.20 31.77 -39.67
CA SER A 51 31.38 30.32 -39.85
C SER A 51 32.69 29.95 -40.52
N SER A 52 33.22 30.85 -41.36
CA SER A 52 34.50 30.65 -42.06
C SER A 52 35.70 31.10 -41.22
N ASN A 53 35.51 32.08 -40.32
CA ASN A 53 36.57 32.60 -39.46
C ASN A 53 36.00 33.17 -38.15
N SER A 54 35.97 32.34 -37.10
CA SER A 54 35.38 32.72 -35.80
C SER A 54 36.22 33.74 -35.01
N ASN A 55 37.51 33.90 -35.31
CA ASN A 55 38.37 34.91 -34.67
C ASN A 55 37.88 36.36 -34.90
N LEU A 56 37.07 36.56 -35.94
CA LEU A 56 36.46 37.85 -36.27
C LEU A 56 35.23 38.19 -35.42
N ALA A 57 34.78 37.27 -34.55
CA ALA A 57 33.61 37.46 -33.70
C ALA A 57 33.64 38.77 -32.91
N GLY A 58 34.79 39.13 -32.33
CA GLY A 58 34.95 40.36 -31.55
C GLY A 58 34.69 41.64 -32.36
N LEU A 59 34.92 41.63 -33.67
CA LEU A 59 34.76 42.79 -34.56
C LEU A 59 33.40 42.78 -35.28
N VAL A 60 32.89 41.59 -35.62
CA VAL A 60 31.72 41.44 -36.49
C VAL A 60 30.43 41.20 -35.71
N ALA A 61 30.48 40.42 -34.62
CA ALA A 61 29.28 40.10 -33.82
C ALA A 61 28.56 41.33 -33.22
N PRO A 62 29.22 42.46 -32.88
CA PRO A 62 28.52 43.68 -32.46
C PRO A 62 27.53 44.23 -33.52
N HIS A 63 27.75 43.94 -34.80
CA HIS A 63 26.92 44.40 -35.90
C HIS A 63 25.89 43.36 -36.35
N PHE A 64 25.89 42.17 -35.75
CA PHE A 64 24.84 41.18 -35.93
C PHE A 64 23.61 41.62 -35.13
N THR A 65 22.64 42.21 -35.82
CA THR A 65 21.40 42.75 -35.24
C THR A 65 20.18 42.01 -35.80
N PRO A 66 19.84 40.83 -35.26
CA PRO A 66 18.70 40.03 -35.73
C PRO A 66 17.34 40.65 -35.34
N SER A 67 17.32 41.54 -34.34
CA SER A 67 16.14 42.31 -33.93
C SER A 67 16.16 43.67 -34.62
N THR A 68 15.08 44.02 -35.31
CA THR A 68 14.95 45.26 -36.07
C THR A 68 13.91 46.20 -35.44
N PRO A 69 13.93 47.50 -35.72
CA PRO A 69 12.89 48.41 -35.22
C PRO A 69 11.52 48.20 -35.89
N ASP A 70 11.52 47.64 -37.10
CA ASP A 70 10.32 47.41 -37.91
C ASP A 70 9.66 46.05 -37.56
N PRO A 71 8.46 46.03 -36.96
CA PRO A 71 7.78 44.81 -36.54
C PRO A 71 6.97 44.12 -37.66
N SER A 72 7.38 44.28 -38.93
CA SER A 72 6.76 43.62 -40.07
C SER A 72 6.95 42.09 -40.07
N SER A 73 6.09 41.35 -40.76
CA SER A 73 6.18 39.89 -40.92
C SER A 73 7.50 39.45 -41.55
N ALA A 74 8.05 40.26 -42.46
CA ALA A 74 9.36 40.02 -43.04
C ALA A 74 10.45 40.02 -41.96
N SER A 75 10.43 40.99 -41.03
CA SER A 75 11.35 41.05 -39.89
C SER A 75 11.16 39.87 -38.92
N VAL A 76 9.91 39.47 -38.63
CA VAL A 76 9.60 38.32 -37.77
C VAL A 76 10.15 37.02 -38.37
N SER A 77 9.99 36.81 -39.67
CA SER A 77 10.56 35.65 -40.40
C SER A 77 12.09 35.70 -40.43
N ALA A 78 12.67 36.88 -40.72
CA ALA A 78 14.12 37.05 -40.78
C ALA A 78 14.79 36.79 -39.42
N PHE A 79 14.12 37.12 -38.31
CA PHE A 79 14.56 36.77 -36.97
C PHE A 79 14.68 35.25 -36.79
N LEU A 80 13.63 34.49 -37.16
CA LEU A 80 13.64 33.02 -37.08
C LEU A 80 14.71 32.40 -37.97
N ASP A 81 14.87 32.90 -39.18
CA ASP A 81 15.87 32.39 -40.12
C ASP A 81 17.29 32.68 -39.62
N SER A 82 17.52 33.86 -39.05
CA SER A 82 18.78 34.19 -38.39
C SER A 82 19.05 33.29 -37.19
N TYR A 83 18.02 32.97 -36.40
CA TYR A 83 18.13 32.05 -35.26
C TYR A 83 18.52 30.64 -35.72
N ARG A 84 17.91 30.12 -36.80
CA ARG A 84 18.28 28.84 -37.42
C ARG A 84 19.71 28.82 -37.93
N LEU A 85 20.14 29.89 -38.60
CA LEU A 85 21.50 30.03 -39.11
C LEU A 85 22.53 29.97 -37.98
N VAL A 86 22.28 30.70 -36.89
CA VAL A 86 23.15 30.71 -35.70
C VAL A 86 23.22 29.31 -35.07
N ILE A 87 22.08 28.63 -34.93
CA ILE A 87 22.07 27.26 -34.39
C ILE A 87 22.75 26.24 -35.30
N GLY A 88 22.71 26.45 -36.61
CA GLY A 88 23.47 25.65 -37.57
C GLY A 88 24.98 25.59 -37.28
N LEU A 89 25.54 26.63 -36.64
CA LEU A 89 26.93 26.69 -36.23
C LEU A 89 27.26 25.88 -34.97
N SER A 90 26.25 25.35 -34.26
CA SER A 90 26.44 24.67 -32.97
C SER A 90 27.37 23.45 -33.01
N LYS A 91 27.56 22.84 -34.19
CA LYS A 91 28.51 21.73 -34.39
C LYS A 91 29.95 22.19 -34.61
N GLN A 92 30.17 23.47 -34.94
CA GLN A 92 31.47 24.03 -35.30
C GLN A 92 32.08 24.81 -34.13
N ASP A 93 31.33 25.75 -33.57
CA ASP A 93 31.83 26.68 -32.54
C ASP A 93 30.71 27.06 -31.55
N SER A 94 30.71 26.43 -30.38
CA SER A 94 29.70 26.67 -29.35
C SER A 94 29.79 28.07 -28.75
N ASP A 95 31.00 28.61 -28.60
CA ASP A 95 31.23 29.92 -27.96
C ASP A 95 30.74 31.04 -28.86
N LEU A 96 31.00 30.94 -30.16
CA LEU A 96 30.44 31.85 -31.15
C LEU A 96 28.91 31.85 -31.13
N VAL A 97 28.28 30.67 -31.07
CA VAL A 97 26.81 30.56 -30.98
C VAL A 97 26.30 31.26 -29.73
N LEU A 98 26.96 31.08 -28.58
CA LEU A 98 26.58 31.77 -27.35
C LEU A 98 26.64 33.29 -27.49
N VAL A 99 27.73 33.82 -28.07
CA VAL A 99 27.89 35.25 -28.31
C VAL A 99 26.76 35.77 -29.21
N LEU A 100 26.46 35.08 -30.32
CA LEU A 100 25.42 35.50 -31.25
C LEU A 100 24.01 35.38 -30.65
N LEU A 101 23.74 34.35 -29.85
CA LEU A 101 22.47 34.17 -29.17
C LEU A 101 22.14 35.33 -28.21
N THR A 102 23.16 35.97 -27.60
CA THR A 102 22.93 37.15 -26.74
C THR A 102 22.42 38.39 -27.50
N LYS A 103 22.52 38.39 -28.83
CA LYS A 103 22.06 39.50 -29.68
C LYS A 103 20.59 39.43 -30.05
N PHE A 104 19.91 38.32 -29.78
CA PHE A 104 18.49 38.17 -30.06
C PHE A 104 17.65 38.79 -28.94
N ASP A 105 16.88 39.83 -29.26
CA ASP A 105 15.82 40.32 -28.37
C ASP A 105 14.53 39.53 -28.58
N VAL A 106 14.43 38.41 -27.86
CA VAL A 106 13.23 37.55 -27.89
C VAL A 106 12.02 38.26 -27.29
N ARG A 107 12.21 39.19 -26.34
CA ARG A 107 11.08 39.90 -25.73
C ARG A 107 10.45 40.87 -26.72
N TRP A 108 11.26 41.60 -27.47
CA TRP A 108 10.80 42.41 -28.59
C TRP A 108 10.05 41.53 -29.60
N TRP A 109 10.65 40.42 -30.04
CA TRP A 109 10.08 39.56 -31.08
C TRP A 109 8.72 38.97 -30.67
N LEU A 110 8.57 38.54 -29.42
CA LEU A 110 7.29 38.03 -28.89
C LEU A 110 6.19 39.10 -28.80
N ASN A 111 6.57 40.38 -28.70
CA ASN A 111 5.65 41.51 -28.62
C ASN A 111 5.25 42.07 -30.00
N CYS A 112 5.84 41.59 -31.09
CA CYS A 112 5.45 42.00 -32.43
C CYS A 112 4.01 41.51 -32.73
N ALA A 113 3.15 42.39 -33.22
CA ALA A 113 1.75 42.06 -33.55
C ALA A 113 1.64 40.96 -34.62
N GLU A 114 2.64 40.87 -35.51
CA GLU A 114 2.72 39.85 -36.56
C GLU A 114 3.40 38.54 -36.10
N CYS A 115 3.79 38.41 -34.81
CA CYS A 115 4.31 37.17 -34.23
C CYS A 115 3.17 36.22 -33.85
N TRP A 116 2.78 35.39 -34.81
CA TRP A 116 1.70 34.42 -34.65
C TRP A 116 2.10 33.22 -33.76
N PRO A 117 1.13 32.48 -33.19
CA PRO A 117 1.43 31.32 -32.34
C PRO A 117 2.32 30.27 -32.98
N HIS A 118 2.13 30.01 -34.28
CA HIS A 118 2.91 29.02 -35.02
C HIS A 118 4.40 29.39 -35.16
N ASP A 119 4.74 30.69 -35.16
CA ASP A 119 6.13 31.15 -35.22
C ASP A 119 6.83 30.92 -33.89
N ARG A 120 6.11 31.09 -32.78
CA ARG A 120 6.62 30.81 -31.42
C ARG A 120 6.95 29.33 -31.26
N LEU A 121 6.10 28.46 -31.80
CA LEU A 121 6.35 27.02 -31.85
C LEU A 121 7.60 26.68 -32.67
N LYS A 122 7.80 27.32 -33.83
CA LYS A 122 9.06 27.14 -34.61
C LYS A 122 10.28 27.54 -33.78
N LEU A 123 10.24 28.68 -33.08
CA LEU A 123 11.36 29.11 -32.23
C LEU A 123 11.62 28.10 -31.10
N LEU A 124 10.55 27.61 -30.48
CA LEU A 124 10.62 26.58 -29.44
C LEU A 124 11.29 25.30 -29.95
N GLU A 125 10.85 24.79 -31.10
CA GLU A 125 11.43 23.62 -31.76
C GLU A 125 12.93 23.81 -32.07
N ILE A 126 13.28 25.00 -32.56
CA ILE A 126 14.66 25.35 -32.87
C ILE A 126 15.53 25.36 -31.61
N ILE A 127 15.03 25.92 -30.49
CA ILE A 127 15.78 25.95 -29.23
C ILE A 127 15.96 24.54 -28.66
N PHE A 128 14.89 23.73 -28.62
CA PHE A 128 14.97 22.36 -28.08
C PHE A 128 15.74 21.38 -28.99
N ALA A 129 15.98 21.73 -30.25
CA ALA A 129 16.85 20.96 -31.13
C ALA A 129 18.34 21.06 -30.75
N LEU A 130 18.73 22.05 -29.92
CA LEU A 130 20.09 22.15 -29.42
C LEU A 130 20.38 21.09 -28.35
N PRO A 131 21.53 20.41 -28.42
CA PRO A 131 21.92 19.40 -27.44
C PRO A 131 22.35 20.00 -26.09
N TRP A 132 22.52 21.32 -26.02
CA TRP A 132 22.92 22.06 -24.82
C TRP A 132 22.00 23.26 -24.63
N ILE A 133 21.34 23.34 -23.48
CA ILE A 133 20.50 24.49 -23.10
C ILE A 133 21.22 25.29 -22.01
N VAL A 134 22.04 26.24 -22.44
CA VAL A 134 22.77 27.18 -21.58
C VAL A 134 21.88 28.29 -21.01
N MET A 135 22.42 29.12 -20.12
CA MET A 135 21.73 30.24 -19.47
C MET A 135 20.98 31.19 -20.43
N VAL A 136 21.56 31.53 -21.59
CA VAL A 136 20.91 32.43 -22.56
C VAL A 136 19.65 31.79 -23.14
N LEU A 137 19.74 30.53 -23.56
CA LEU A 137 18.61 29.76 -24.10
C LEU A 137 17.54 29.52 -23.05
N ARG A 138 17.93 29.26 -21.80
CA ARG A 138 17.00 29.17 -20.65
C ARG A 138 16.16 30.43 -20.51
N ARG A 139 16.80 31.61 -20.58
CA ARG A 139 16.10 32.89 -20.52
C ARG A 139 15.14 33.08 -21.70
N HIS A 140 15.55 32.67 -22.91
CA HIS A 140 14.66 32.70 -24.08
C HIS A 140 13.44 31.80 -23.89
N LEU A 141 13.65 30.57 -23.40
CA LEU A 141 12.57 29.62 -23.09
C LEU A 141 11.61 30.15 -22.03
N GLN A 142 12.11 30.77 -20.96
CA GLN A 142 11.28 31.42 -19.93
C GLN A 142 10.41 32.54 -20.52
N LEU A 143 10.99 33.39 -21.38
CA LEU A 143 10.23 34.46 -22.05
C LEU A 143 9.12 33.88 -22.94
N ILE A 144 9.43 32.84 -23.73
CA ILE A 144 8.45 32.15 -24.59
C ILE A 144 7.34 31.53 -23.75
N LEU A 145 7.69 30.83 -22.66
CA LEU A 145 6.71 30.18 -21.77
C LEU A 145 5.80 31.21 -21.09
N SER A 146 6.34 32.35 -20.67
CA SER A 146 5.58 33.42 -20.01
C SER A 146 4.62 34.18 -20.94
N GLN A 147 4.84 34.10 -22.25
CA GLN A 147 4.07 34.84 -23.26
C GLN A 147 2.87 34.04 -23.76
N ASN A 148 1.66 34.56 -23.54
CA ASN A 148 0.40 33.82 -23.72
C ASN A 148 0.43 32.46 -23.00
N PHE A 149 0.75 32.52 -21.71
CA PHE A 149 0.50 31.42 -20.79
C PHE A 149 -0.98 31.47 -20.40
N PRO A 150 -1.75 30.36 -20.45
CA PRO A 150 -1.31 28.95 -20.56
C PRO A 150 -1.39 28.30 -21.95
N GLU A 151 -1.71 29.03 -23.03
CA GLU A 151 -2.12 28.42 -24.31
C GLU A 151 -1.06 27.52 -24.95
N GLN A 152 0.23 27.84 -24.82
CA GLN A 152 1.35 27.09 -25.42
C GLN A 152 2.04 26.14 -24.42
N TYR A 153 1.55 26.07 -23.18
CA TYR A 153 2.19 25.32 -22.11
C TYR A 153 2.33 23.83 -22.42
N SER A 154 1.28 23.20 -22.97
CA SER A 154 1.28 21.76 -23.30
C SER A 154 2.34 21.42 -24.37
N HIS A 155 2.49 22.26 -25.39
CA HIS A 155 3.53 22.12 -26.41
C HIS A 155 4.93 22.29 -25.81
N PHE A 156 5.13 23.31 -24.98
CA PHE A 156 6.39 23.50 -24.25
C PHE A 156 6.77 22.26 -23.44
N LEU A 157 5.81 21.74 -22.65
CA LEU A 157 6.03 20.55 -21.82
C LEU A 157 6.37 19.31 -22.66
N HIS A 158 5.71 19.12 -23.81
CA HIS A 158 6.01 18.02 -24.72
C HIS A 158 7.45 18.07 -25.26
N HIS A 159 7.94 19.26 -25.64
CA HIS A 159 9.34 19.41 -26.07
C HIS A 159 10.33 19.22 -24.93
N LEU A 160 10.00 19.71 -23.73
CA LEU A 160 10.82 19.49 -22.54
C LEU A 160 10.94 18.01 -22.16
N LEU A 161 9.84 17.25 -22.28
CA LEU A 161 9.83 15.81 -22.07
C LEU A 161 10.71 15.08 -23.09
N LYS A 162 10.61 15.42 -24.38
CA LYS A 162 11.50 14.87 -25.43
C LYS A 162 12.98 15.21 -25.20
N ALA A 163 13.27 16.44 -24.78
CA ALA A 163 14.64 16.84 -24.47
C ALA A 163 15.17 16.11 -23.23
N SER A 164 14.31 15.81 -22.26
CA SER A 164 14.67 15.01 -21.07
C SER A 164 14.92 13.54 -21.43
N GLU A 165 14.11 12.99 -22.33
CA GLU A 165 14.27 11.64 -22.88
C GLU A 165 15.64 11.47 -23.56
N ALA A 166 16.04 12.47 -24.35
CA ALA A 166 17.34 12.53 -25.03
C ALA A 166 18.49 12.98 -24.12
N GLN A 167 18.22 13.32 -22.86
CA GLN A 167 19.17 13.91 -21.91
C GLN A 167 19.90 15.16 -22.44
N SER A 168 19.24 15.93 -23.31
CA SER A 168 19.79 17.14 -23.94
C SER A 168 19.48 18.44 -23.19
N CYS A 169 18.72 18.37 -22.10
CA CYS A 169 18.38 19.53 -21.27
C CYS A 169 18.87 19.37 -19.82
N SER A 170 19.25 20.47 -19.19
CA SER A 170 19.60 20.46 -17.77
C SER A 170 18.34 20.40 -16.89
N PRO A 171 18.36 19.71 -15.73
CA PRO A 171 17.26 19.75 -14.75
C PRO A 171 16.86 21.17 -14.31
N VAL A 172 17.75 22.15 -14.45
CA VAL A 172 17.44 23.55 -14.13
C VAL A 172 16.37 24.12 -15.08
N VAL A 173 16.24 23.61 -16.32
CA VAL A 173 15.15 24.01 -17.24
C VAL A 173 13.78 23.61 -16.68
N TRP A 174 13.69 22.46 -16.00
CA TRP A 174 12.49 22.07 -15.28
C TRP A 174 12.21 23.00 -14.09
N CYS A 175 13.24 23.39 -13.33
CA CYS A 175 13.08 24.35 -12.23
C CYS A 175 12.53 25.68 -12.76
N ASP A 176 13.11 26.20 -13.85
CA ASP A 176 12.65 27.42 -14.52
C ASP A 176 11.19 27.30 -14.97
N THR A 177 10.81 26.13 -15.50
CA THR A 177 9.43 25.84 -15.93
C THR A 177 8.48 25.88 -14.73
N ILE A 178 8.77 25.13 -13.66
CA ILE A 178 7.96 25.06 -12.44
C ILE A 178 7.84 26.44 -11.77
N ASN A 179 8.93 27.21 -11.73
CA ASN A 179 8.92 28.56 -11.16
C ASN A 179 8.08 29.54 -11.99
N THR A 180 8.07 29.36 -13.31
CA THR A 180 7.22 30.14 -14.22
C THR A 180 5.74 29.79 -14.00
N LEU A 181 5.42 28.50 -13.85
CA LEU A 181 4.07 28.04 -13.47
C LEU A 181 3.62 28.65 -12.15
N GLY A 182 4.53 28.73 -11.19
CA GLY A 182 4.26 29.23 -9.85
C GLY A 182 3.94 30.73 -9.75
N GLN A 183 4.13 31.53 -10.81
CA GLN A 183 3.94 32.99 -10.80
C GLN A 183 4.54 33.72 -9.58
N GLY A 184 5.70 33.25 -9.10
CA GLY A 184 6.39 33.80 -7.94
C GLY A 184 6.05 33.15 -6.59
N TRP A 185 5.01 32.30 -6.52
CA TRP A 185 4.69 31.46 -5.37
C TRP A 185 5.61 30.24 -5.25
N LEU A 186 6.05 29.69 -6.39
CA LEU A 186 7.00 28.58 -6.43
C LEU A 186 8.42 29.08 -6.72
N ARG A 187 9.38 28.57 -5.96
CA ARG A 187 10.81 28.81 -6.09
C ARG A 187 11.58 27.51 -5.85
N LEU A 188 11.47 26.60 -6.81
CA LEU A 188 12.25 25.38 -6.87
C LEU A 188 13.69 25.68 -7.26
N GLN A 189 14.61 25.09 -6.50
CA GLN A 189 16.04 25.02 -6.77
C GLN A 189 16.49 23.56 -6.69
N PRO A 190 17.57 23.15 -7.37
CA PRO A 190 18.01 21.74 -7.40
C PRO A 190 18.28 21.14 -6.01
N GLU A 191 18.67 21.96 -5.03
CA GLU A 191 19.02 21.56 -3.67
C GLU A 191 17.84 21.61 -2.69
N LEU A 192 16.68 22.13 -3.10
CA LEU A 192 15.53 22.33 -2.23
C LEU A 192 14.93 20.98 -1.81
N SER A 193 14.63 20.82 -0.52
CA SER A 193 13.98 19.59 -0.07
C SER A 193 12.52 19.51 -0.51
N MET A 194 12.00 18.30 -0.68
CA MET A 194 10.59 18.09 -1.07
C MET A 194 9.62 18.68 -0.03
N GLU A 195 9.96 18.62 1.26
CA GLU A 195 9.12 19.16 2.35
C GLU A 195 9.06 20.69 2.33
N GLU A 196 10.20 21.36 2.11
CA GLU A 196 10.21 22.82 1.94
C GLU A 196 9.44 23.25 0.69
N PHE A 197 9.56 22.48 -0.39
CA PHE A 197 8.82 22.75 -1.63
C PHE A 197 7.32 22.51 -1.46
N LEU A 198 6.90 21.48 -0.71
CA LEU A 198 5.49 21.19 -0.42
C LEU A 198 4.79 22.40 0.23
N GLN A 199 5.45 23.11 1.14
CA GLN A 199 4.88 24.31 1.76
C GLN A 199 4.58 25.40 0.73
N GLN A 200 5.44 25.56 -0.28
CA GLN A 200 5.20 26.49 -1.39
C GLN A 200 4.07 26.01 -2.30
N VAL A 201 3.99 24.70 -2.57
CA VAL A 201 2.91 24.10 -3.36
C VAL A 201 1.56 24.35 -2.70
N LEU A 202 1.42 24.14 -1.39
CA LEU A 202 0.18 24.39 -0.66
C LEU A 202 -0.29 25.84 -0.79
N GLN A 203 0.64 26.81 -0.69
CA GLN A 203 0.33 28.23 -0.91
C GLN A 203 -0.09 28.50 -2.36
N TYR A 204 0.71 28.04 -3.32
CA TYR A 204 0.43 28.17 -4.75
C TYR A 204 -0.95 27.61 -5.12
N THR A 205 -1.27 26.40 -4.65
CA THR A 205 -2.51 25.69 -5.00
C THR A 205 -3.75 26.53 -4.69
N THR A 206 -3.76 27.26 -3.57
CA THR A 206 -4.90 28.11 -3.18
C THR A 206 -4.97 29.45 -3.92
N GLN A 207 -3.86 29.91 -4.50
CA GLN A 207 -3.72 31.24 -5.11
C GLN A 207 -3.66 31.20 -6.64
N GLN A 208 -3.39 30.04 -7.24
CA GLN A 208 -3.18 29.95 -8.68
C GLN A 208 -4.50 30.14 -9.45
N THR A 209 -4.46 30.92 -10.53
CA THR A 209 -5.63 31.20 -11.37
C THR A 209 -5.39 30.94 -12.86
N LEU A 210 -4.21 30.45 -13.25
CA LEU A 210 -3.82 30.33 -14.65
C LEU A 210 -4.29 29.05 -15.31
N LEU A 211 -4.16 27.93 -14.60
CA LEU A 211 -4.46 26.60 -15.13
C LEU A 211 -5.80 26.15 -14.57
N ASP A 212 -6.82 26.06 -15.42
CA ASP A 212 -8.11 25.51 -15.01
C ASP A 212 -8.06 23.97 -14.84
N ALA A 213 -9.15 23.37 -14.37
CA ALA A 213 -9.23 21.93 -14.16
C ALA A 213 -8.98 21.13 -15.45
N ASN A 214 -9.42 21.65 -16.61
CA ASN A 214 -9.21 21.00 -17.90
C ASN A 214 -7.73 20.98 -18.29
N LYS A 215 -7.03 22.11 -18.16
CA LYS A 215 -5.59 22.20 -18.43
C LYS A 215 -4.77 21.39 -17.45
N MET A 216 -5.15 21.34 -16.17
CA MET A 216 -4.53 20.45 -15.19
C MET A 216 -4.69 18.98 -15.61
N MET A 217 -5.90 18.56 -16.00
CA MET A 217 -6.17 17.19 -16.45
C MET A 217 -5.45 16.84 -17.75
N GLU A 218 -5.41 17.75 -18.75
CA GLU A 218 -4.62 17.58 -19.98
C GLU A 218 -3.14 17.35 -19.65
N THR A 219 -2.60 18.08 -18.66
CA THR A 219 -1.23 17.93 -18.19
C THR A 219 -1.00 16.58 -17.53
N VAL A 220 -1.92 16.13 -16.68
CA VAL A 220 -1.86 14.78 -16.09
C VAL A 220 -1.85 13.72 -17.19
N ILE A 221 -2.77 13.78 -18.15
CA ILE A 221 -2.86 12.82 -19.25
C ILE A 221 -1.57 12.80 -20.07
N LEU A 222 -1.02 13.97 -20.41
CA LEU A 222 0.24 14.09 -21.15
C LEU A 222 1.40 13.42 -20.40
N MET A 223 1.57 13.74 -19.12
CA MET A 223 2.65 13.20 -18.27
C MET A 223 2.49 11.69 -18.08
N SER A 224 1.30 11.23 -17.70
CA SER A 224 0.99 9.81 -17.50
C SER A 224 1.24 9.00 -18.77
N ARG A 225 0.79 9.49 -19.93
CA ARG A 225 0.99 8.82 -21.23
C ARG A 225 2.46 8.77 -21.62
N HIS A 226 3.20 9.87 -21.47
CA HIS A 226 4.62 9.92 -21.78
C HIS A 226 5.39 8.88 -20.96
N PHE A 227 5.30 8.92 -19.63
CA PHE A 227 6.05 8.02 -18.77
C PHE A 227 5.57 6.56 -18.84
N SER A 228 4.29 6.31 -19.08
CA SER A 228 3.79 4.95 -19.34
C SER A 228 4.40 4.36 -20.61
N THR A 229 4.50 5.17 -21.67
CA THR A 229 5.10 4.75 -22.94
C THR A 229 6.59 4.47 -22.75
N GLU A 230 7.31 5.38 -22.10
CA GLU A 230 8.73 5.22 -21.76
C GLU A 230 8.98 3.96 -20.91
N ARG A 231 8.10 3.70 -19.96
CA ARG A 231 8.17 2.52 -19.08
C ARG A 231 8.03 1.22 -19.89
N GLN A 232 7.15 1.20 -20.90
CA GLN A 232 6.93 0.06 -21.78
C GLN A 232 8.02 -0.13 -22.84
N LEU A 233 8.72 0.94 -23.24
CA LEU A 233 9.76 0.87 -24.26
C LEU A 233 11.16 0.64 -23.68
N HIS A 234 11.44 1.17 -22.49
CA HIS A 234 12.80 1.22 -21.92
C HIS A 234 12.88 0.77 -20.45
N GLY A 235 11.75 0.49 -19.80
CA GLY A 235 11.65 0.35 -18.35
C GLY A 235 12.02 -1.01 -17.76
N LEU A 236 13.03 -1.74 -18.25
CA LEU A 236 13.40 -3.03 -17.64
C LEU A 236 13.73 -2.91 -16.14
N TYR A 237 14.43 -1.85 -15.75
CA TYR A 237 14.93 -1.62 -14.39
C TYR A 237 14.26 -0.45 -13.67
N GLY A 238 13.19 0.11 -14.23
CA GLY A 238 12.69 1.41 -13.79
C GLY A 238 12.77 2.46 -14.87
N LEU A 239 12.09 3.58 -14.64
CA LEU A 239 12.40 4.84 -15.30
C LEU A 239 13.60 5.55 -14.64
N TYR A 240 13.90 5.20 -13.39
CA TYR A 240 14.94 5.86 -12.56
C TYR A 240 16.32 5.89 -13.22
N PRO A 241 16.85 4.81 -13.84
CA PRO A 241 18.16 4.89 -14.48
C PRO A 241 18.20 5.89 -15.66
N LYS A 242 17.15 5.94 -16.49
CA LYS A 242 17.07 6.84 -17.66
C LYS A 242 16.87 8.29 -17.24
N TYR A 243 16.04 8.53 -16.21
CA TYR A 243 15.64 9.87 -15.78
C TYR A 243 16.33 10.35 -14.49
N ARG A 244 17.41 9.69 -14.05
CA ARG A 244 18.07 9.95 -12.74
C ARG A 244 18.30 11.43 -12.42
N PRO A 245 18.82 12.27 -13.35
CA PRO A 245 19.03 13.71 -13.08
C PRO A 245 17.73 14.51 -12.89
N TYR A 246 16.60 14.00 -13.38
CA TYR A 246 15.32 14.69 -13.44
C TYR A 246 14.32 14.23 -12.37
N ILE A 247 14.59 13.15 -11.63
CA ILE A 247 13.59 12.56 -10.72
C ILE A 247 13.07 13.56 -9.69
N HIS A 248 13.96 14.35 -9.10
CA HIS A 248 13.56 15.35 -8.10
C HIS A 248 12.60 16.40 -8.70
N VAL A 249 12.99 17.03 -9.80
CA VAL A 249 12.18 18.07 -10.46
C VAL A 249 10.87 17.52 -11.04
N ILE A 250 10.88 16.28 -11.56
CA ILE A 250 9.67 15.60 -12.00
C ILE A 250 8.74 15.36 -10.82
N ALA A 251 9.23 14.81 -9.69
CA ALA A 251 8.42 14.59 -8.51
C ALA A 251 7.79 15.90 -7.98
N CYS A 252 8.57 17.00 -7.93
CA CYS A 252 8.05 18.33 -7.58
C CYS A 252 6.96 18.81 -8.54
N LEU A 253 7.11 18.58 -9.84
CA LEU A 253 6.06 18.90 -10.80
C LEU A 253 4.81 18.03 -10.60
N LEU A 254 4.96 16.72 -10.41
CA LEU A 254 3.83 15.82 -10.16
C LEU A 254 3.06 16.20 -8.90
N LEU A 255 3.78 16.60 -7.85
CA LEU A 255 3.21 17.16 -6.62
C LEU A 255 2.39 18.43 -6.92
N THR A 256 2.98 19.36 -7.67
CA THR A 256 2.35 20.63 -8.03
C THR A 256 1.07 20.42 -8.84
N ILE A 257 1.12 19.54 -9.85
CA ILE A 257 -0.04 19.20 -10.69
C ILE A 257 -1.08 18.44 -9.86
N GLY A 258 -0.69 17.51 -9.00
CA GLY A 258 -1.61 16.72 -8.19
C GLY A 258 -2.42 17.57 -7.21
N HIS A 259 -1.76 18.47 -6.48
CA HIS A 259 -2.44 19.42 -5.59
C HIS A 259 -3.29 20.42 -6.38
N GLY A 260 -2.74 20.96 -7.47
CA GLY A 260 -3.44 21.88 -8.37
C GLY A 260 -4.71 21.27 -8.98
N LEU A 261 -4.64 20.01 -9.44
CA LEU A 261 -5.78 19.30 -9.98
C LEU A 261 -6.86 19.11 -8.91
N CYS A 262 -6.50 18.67 -7.71
CA CYS A 262 -7.46 18.49 -6.62
C CYS A 262 -8.21 19.80 -6.34
N PHE A 263 -7.49 20.90 -6.13
CA PHE A 263 -8.09 22.18 -5.81
C PHE A 263 -8.93 22.78 -6.94
N THR A 264 -8.43 22.77 -8.17
CA THR A 264 -9.17 23.31 -9.33
C THR A 264 -10.41 22.48 -9.67
N THR A 265 -10.36 21.16 -9.43
CA THR A 265 -11.53 20.29 -9.56
C THR A 265 -12.61 20.69 -8.55
N LEU A 266 -12.22 20.96 -7.29
CA LEU A 266 -13.14 21.41 -6.24
C LEU A 266 -13.72 22.81 -6.50
N GLN A 267 -12.90 23.74 -6.98
CA GLN A 267 -13.38 25.10 -7.28
C GLN A 267 -14.39 25.15 -8.43
N ASN A 268 -14.22 24.27 -9.43
CA ASN A 268 -15.08 24.23 -10.61
C ASN A 268 -16.26 23.25 -10.47
N ASP A 269 -16.35 22.54 -9.35
CA ASP A 269 -17.39 21.55 -9.14
C ASP A 269 -18.74 22.19 -8.82
N ASN A 270 -19.79 21.72 -9.50
CA ASN A 270 -21.16 22.20 -9.35
C ASN A 270 -22.02 21.23 -8.53
N GLY A 271 -21.49 20.70 -7.42
CA GLY A 271 -22.23 19.85 -6.49
C GLY A 271 -22.20 18.36 -6.82
N THR A 272 -21.11 17.88 -7.40
CA THR A 272 -20.86 16.45 -7.59
C THR A 272 -20.66 15.77 -6.23
N ALA A 273 -21.15 14.55 -6.08
CA ALA A 273 -20.92 13.77 -4.88
C ALA A 273 -19.42 13.56 -4.63
N SER A 274 -18.96 13.79 -3.40
CA SER A 274 -17.54 13.70 -3.01
C SER A 274 -16.90 12.37 -3.38
N ASP A 275 -17.65 11.25 -3.30
CA ASP A 275 -17.13 9.92 -3.67
C ASP A 275 -16.75 9.83 -5.15
N LEU A 276 -17.54 10.45 -6.05
CA LEU A 276 -17.24 10.46 -7.48
C LEU A 276 -16.01 11.33 -7.77
N LEU A 277 -15.89 12.48 -7.09
CA LEU A 277 -14.71 13.35 -7.19
C LEU A 277 -13.45 12.64 -6.71
N VAL A 278 -13.51 11.95 -5.56
CA VAL A 278 -12.39 11.15 -5.05
C VAL A 278 -11.99 10.06 -6.06
N GLY A 279 -12.95 9.36 -6.64
CA GLY A 279 -12.66 8.34 -7.67
C GLY A 279 -12.00 8.89 -8.92
N GLN A 280 -12.46 10.06 -9.41
CA GLN A 280 -11.88 10.74 -10.57
C GLN A 280 -10.45 11.24 -10.28
N LEU A 281 -10.27 11.95 -9.16
CA LEU A 281 -8.97 12.44 -8.72
C LEU A 281 -7.99 11.29 -8.48
N TRP A 282 -8.45 10.22 -7.81
CA TRP A 282 -7.64 9.03 -7.60
C TRP A 282 -7.17 8.41 -8.91
N THR A 283 -8.07 8.27 -9.90
CA THR A 283 -7.70 7.71 -11.20
C THR A 283 -6.59 8.52 -11.87
N ALA A 284 -6.73 9.84 -11.87
CA ALA A 284 -5.73 10.76 -12.43
C ALA A 284 -4.38 10.67 -11.68
N ILE A 285 -4.40 10.72 -10.35
CA ILE A 285 -3.21 10.62 -9.50
C ILE A 285 -2.54 9.25 -9.67
N ARG A 286 -3.30 8.16 -9.60
CA ARG A 286 -2.80 6.80 -9.81
C ARG A 286 -2.06 6.69 -11.13
N ASP A 287 -2.64 7.18 -12.22
CA ASP A 287 -2.06 7.07 -13.56
C ASP A 287 -0.77 7.90 -13.69
N LEU A 288 -0.69 9.04 -12.99
CA LEU A 288 0.50 9.90 -12.94
C LEU A 288 1.69 9.21 -12.28
N TYR A 289 1.45 8.49 -11.19
CA TYR A 289 2.50 7.84 -10.40
C TYR A 289 2.76 6.37 -10.79
N SER A 290 1.82 5.70 -11.46
CA SER A 290 1.94 4.27 -11.80
C SER A 290 3.21 3.90 -12.57
N PRO A 291 3.68 4.64 -13.59
CA PRO A 291 4.90 4.30 -14.33
C PRO A 291 6.17 4.28 -13.47
N TRP A 292 6.14 4.98 -12.34
CA TRP A 292 7.27 5.13 -11.43
C TRP A 292 7.22 4.18 -10.23
N ILE A 293 6.00 3.83 -9.80
CA ILE A 293 5.76 3.16 -8.53
C ILE A 293 5.28 1.72 -8.71
N LEU A 294 4.42 1.45 -9.70
CA LEU A 294 3.69 0.20 -9.79
C LEU A 294 4.53 -0.90 -10.47
N PRO A 295 4.64 -2.10 -9.88
CA PRO A 295 5.18 -3.28 -10.56
C PRO A 295 4.24 -3.71 -11.70
N TYR A 296 4.78 -4.02 -12.88
CA TYR A 296 3.97 -4.45 -14.03
C TYR A 296 3.93 -5.98 -14.12
N THR A 297 2.72 -6.52 -14.14
CA THR A 297 2.46 -7.94 -14.42
C THR A 297 2.28 -8.19 -15.91
N HIS A 298 2.31 -9.46 -16.36
CA HIS A 298 2.06 -9.81 -17.76
C HIS A 298 0.74 -9.24 -18.32
N GLN A 299 -0.30 -9.10 -17.50
CA GLN A 299 -1.59 -8.57 -17.94
C GLN A 299 -1.54 -7.07 -18.26
N GLN A 300 -0.64 -6.33 -17.62
CA GLN A 300 -0.47 -4.88 -17.79
C GLN A 300 0.53 -4.54 -18.91
N VAL A 301 1.26 -5.53 -19.39
CA VAL A 301 2.23 -5.40 -20.47
C VAL A 301 1.50 -5.66 -21.78
N ASN A 302 1.13 -4.57 -22.44
CA ASN A 302 0.39 -4.61 -23.70
C ASN A 302 1.28 -5.03 -24.89
N SER A 303 0.66 -5.21 -26.06
CA SER A 303 1.34 -5.47 -27.35
C SER A 303 2.34 -4.39 -27.76
N ASN A 304 2.26 -3.19 -27.16
CA ASN A 304 3.11 -2.04 -27.50
C ASN A 304 4.41 -2.02 -26.68
N CYS A 305 4.56 -2.93 -25.72
CA CYS A 305 5.81 -3.12 -25.00
C CYS A 305 6.91 -3.65 -25.93
N ALA A 306 8.16 -3.22 -25.71
CA ALA A 306 9.27 -3.68 -26.53
C ALA A 306 9.46 -5.21 -26.43
N ALA A 307 9.70 -5.88 -27.57
CA ALA A 307 9.79 -7.34 -27.65
C ALA A 307 10.83 -7.95 -26.70
N TRP A 308 11.94 -7.24 -26.48
CA TRP A 308 12.99 -7.66 -25.55
C TRP A 308 12.56 -7.57 -24.07
N ILE A 309 11.71 -6.59 -23.71
CA ILE A 309 11.11 -6.51 -22.36
C ILE A 309 10.08 -7.62 -22.20
N GLN A 310 9.26 -7.90 -23.22
CA GLN A 310 8.31 -9.02 -23.21
C GLN A 310 9.03 -10.36 -23.02
N HIS A 311 10.17 -10.57 -23.69
CA HIS A 311 11.00 -11.76 -23.49
C HIS A 311 11.58 -11.81 -22.06
N ALA A 312 12.13 -10.70 -21.55
CA ALA A 312 12.66 -10.66 -20.18
C ALA A 312 11.57 -10.91 -19.10
N LEU A 313 10.34 -10.46 -19.34
CA LEU A 313 9.16 -10.76 -18.50
C LEU A 313 8.75 -12.23 -18.58
N SER A 314 8.91 -12.90 -19.72
CA SER A 314 8.61 -14.35 -19.79
C SER A 314 9.45 -15.17 -18.81
N ASP A 315 10.66 -14.70 -18.49
CA ASP A 315 11.52 -15.26 -17.45
C ASP A 315 11.22 -14.69 -16.05
N CYS A 316 10.69 -13.46 -15.97
CA CYS A 316 10.43 -12.72 -14.74
C CYS A 316 8.93 -12.45 -14.52
N LYS A 317 8.31 -13.14 -13.55
CA LYS A 317 6.86 -13.02 -13.23
C LYS A 317 6.31 -11.59 -13.11
N VAL A 318 7.14 -10.63 -12.67
CA VAL A 318 6.77 -9.23 -12.48
C VAL A 318 7.95 -8.33 -12.87
N LEU A 319 7.66 -7.26 -13.61
CA LEU A 319 8.61 -6.20 -13.92
C LEU A 319 8.62 -5.16 -12.79
N LEU A 320 9.72 -5.14 -12.04
CA LEU A 320 9.86 -4.26 -10.87
C LEU A 320 10.08 -2.79 -11.28
N PRO A 321 9.56 -1.84 -10.49
CA PRO A 321 9.60 -0.40 -10.79
C PRO A 321 10.97 0.25 -10.57
N TRP A 322 11.86 -0.35 -9.77
CA TRP A 322 13.25 0.10 -9.60
C TRP A 322 14.19 -1.01 -9.09
N ILE A 323 15.49 -0.77 -9.21
CA ILE A 323 16.55 -1.57 -8.58
C ILE A 323 16.90 -1.05 -7.19
N ALA A 324 17.54 -1.86 -6.36
CA ALA A 324 17.87 -1.50 -4.97
C ALA A 324 18.64 -0.17 -4.83
N ALA A 325 19.55 0.15 -5.76
CA ALA A 325 20.33 1.38 -5.76
C ALA A 325 19.48 2.66 -5.92
N ASP A 326 18.29 2.56 -6.52
CA ASP A 326 17.40 3.69 -6.78
C ASP A 326 16.33 3.87 -5.69
N SER A 327 16.38 3.10 -4.59
CA SER A 327 15.37 3.15 -3.52
C SER A 327 15.21 4.55 -2.91
N GLY A 328 16.29 5.33 -2.81
CA GLY A 328 16.22 6.73 -2.35
C GLY A 328 15.42 7.62 -3.31
N LEU A 329 15.62 7.48 -4.61
CA LEU A 329 14.86 8.23 -5.62
C LEU A 329 13.40 7.78 -5.69
N ALA A 330 13.14 6.48 -5.53
CA ALA A 330 11.79 5.94 -5.45
C ALA A 330 11.03 6.45 -4.22
N SER A 331 11.72 6.67 -3.09
CA SER A 331 11.11 7.23 -1.88
C SER A 331 10.59 8.65 -2.10
N LEU A 332 11.27 9.48 -2.89
CA LEU A 332 10.79 10.82 -3.25
C LEU A 332 9.47 10.73 -4.03
N MET A 333 9.40 9.83 -5.01
CA MET A 333 8.19 9.66 -5.81
C MET A 333 7.02 9.11 -4.97
N ALA A 334 7.28 8.15 -4.10
CA ALA A 334 6.29 7.60 -3.18
C ALA A 334 5.80 8.65 -2.17
N SER A 335 6.70 9.49 -1.65
CA SER A 335 6.36 10.61 -0.76
C SER A 335 5.46 11.63 -1.45
N SER A 336 5.74 11.96 -2.72
CA SER A 336 4.91 12.85 -3.53
C SER A 336 3.48 12.30 -3.70
N LEU A 337 3.34 11.00 -3.95
CA LEU A 337 2.04 10.33 -4.02
C LEU A 337 1.28 10.44 -2.68
N THR A 338 1.96 10.21 -1.55
CA THR A 338 1.31 10.27 -0.23
C THR A 338 0.93 11.69 0.16
N HIS A 339 1.70 12.70 -0.26
CA HIS A 339 1.33 14.12 -0.09
C HIS A 339 0.06 14.48 -0.85
N CYS A 340 -0.04 14.09 -2.13
CA CYS A 340 -1.28 14.27 -2.90
C CYS A 340 -2.48 13.53 -2.26
N THR A 341 -2.24 12.31 -1.78
CA THR A 341 -3.28 11.48 -1.13
C THR A 341 -3.79 12.13 0.15
N THR A 342 -2.87 12.63 0.98
CA THR A 342 -3.19 13.31 2.24
C THR A 342 -3.98 14.58 1.97
N PHE A 343 -3.55 15.37 0.97
CA PHE A 343 -4.27 16.57 0.57
C PHE A 343 -5.70 16.28 0.10
N ILE A 344 -5.91 15.24 -0.73
CA ILE A 344 -7.25 14.81 -1.14
C ILE A 344 -8.08 14.38 0.08
N HIS A 345 -7.47 13.61 0.99
CA HIS A 345 -8.15 13.13 2.19
C HIS A 345 -8.62 14.28 3.10
N GLU A 346 -7.80 15.31 3.28
CA GLU A 346 -8.11 16.46 4.14
C GLU A 346 -9.09 17.45 3.50
N THR A 347 -9.11 17.53 2.16
CA THR A 347 -9.98 18.48 1.43
C THR A 347 -11.36 17.91 1.11
N LEU A 348 -11.52 16.60 0.99
CA LEU A 348 -12.78 15.95 0.60
C LEU A 348 -13.33 15.04 1.71
N PRO A 349 -14.46 15.42 2.35
CA PRO A 349 -15.18 14.53 3.26
C PRO A 349 -16.00 13.51 2.47
N ALA A 350 -15.34 12.48 1.93
CA ALA A 350 -15.98 11.39 1.18
C ALA A 350 -16.36 10.21 2.09
N GLN A 351 -17.44 9.50 1.76
CA GLN A 351 -17.80 8.24 2.42
C GLN A 351 -16.85 7.12 2.01
N GLN A 352 -16.55 7.04 0.71
CA GLN A 352 -15.46 6.21 0.21
C GLN A 352 -14.16 7.00 0.25
N SER A 353 -13.40 6.79 1.32
CA SER A 353 -12.12 7.46 1.49
C SER A 353 -11.15 7.14 0.34
N ILE A 354 -10.32 8.13 0.01
CA ILE A 354 -9.14 7.91 -0.84
C ILE A 354 -8.22 6.81 -0.30
N LEU A 355 -8.24 6.58 1.02
CA LEU A 355 -7.47 5.53 1.68
C LEU A 355 -7.92 4.11 1.28
N SER A 356 -9.21 3.89 0.98
CA SER A 356 -9.70 2.63 0.40
C SER A 356 -9.09 2.37 -0.99
N HIS A 357 -9.03 3.42 -1.81
CA HIS A 357 -8.43 3.34 -3.14
C HIS A 357 -6.92 3.05 -3.08
N ILE A 358 -6.21 3.69 -2.16
CA ILE A 358 -4.78 3.43 -1.89
C ILE A 358 -4.56 2.02 -1.38
N LEU A 359 -5.40 1.55 -0.46
CA LEU A 359 -5.32 0.17 0.04
C LEU A 359 -5.51 -0.82 -1.11
N ALA A 360 -6.53 -0.63 -1.96
CA ALA A 360 -6.76 -1.47 -3.12
C ALA A 360 -5.55 -1.46 -4.08
N PHE A 361 -4.95 -0.29 -4.33
CA PHE A 361 -3.73 -0.16 -5.13
C PHE A 361 -2.54 -0.90 -4.54
N TYR A 362 -2.35 -0.82 -3.22
CA TYR A 362 -1.32 -1.56 -2.52
C TYR A 362 -1.55 -3.08 -2.61
N LEU A 363 -2.77 -3.53 -2.31
CA LEU A 363 -3.12 -4.96 -2.30
C LEU A 363 -3.03 -5.59 -3.69
N GLN A 364 -3.36 -4.85 -4.74
CA GLN A 364 -3.28 -5.35 -6.12
C GLN A 364 -1.86 -5.30 -6.69
N GLY A 365 -1.07 -4.26 -6.37
CA GLY A 365 0.25 -4.04 -6.96
C GLY A 365 1.40 -4.74 -6.25
N PHE A 366 1.33 -4.89 -4.92
CA PHE A 366 2.52 -5.22 -4.10
C PHE A 366 2.40 -6.54 -3.33
N CYS A 367 1.19 -7.09 -3.19
CA CYS A 367 0.96 -8.34 -2.45
C CYS A 367 1.22 -9.57 -3.33
N HIS A 368 2.48 -9.73 -3.76
CA HIS A 368 2.91 -10.85 -4.60
C HIS A 368 4.33 -11.31 -4.24
N THR A 369 4.60 -12.61 -4.29
CA THR A 369 5.89 -13.22 -3.88
C THR A 369 7.09 -12.79 -4.73
N ALA A 370 6.85 -12.28 -5.94
CA ALA A 370 7.91 -11.76 -6.81
C ALA A 370 8.40 -10.35 -6.41
N ILE A 371 7.63 -9.62 -5.60
CA ILE A 371 8.00 -8.27 -5.16
C ILE A 371 9.13 -8.35 -4.15
N LYS A 372 10.16 -7.53 -4.35
CA LYS A 372 11.39 -7.58 -3.56
C LYS A 372 11.30 -6.67 -2.35
N LEU A 373 12.07 -7.00 -1.31
CA LEU A 373 12.10 -6.27 -0.04
C LEU A 373 12.43 -4.78 -0.21
N HIS A 374 13.37 -4.43 -1.09
CA HIS A 374 13.72 -3.03 -1.33
C HIS A 374 12.59 -2.21 -1.96
N ILE A 375 11.64 -2.86 -2.63
CA ILE A 375 10.41 -2.22 -3.12
C ILE A 375 9.44 -2.01 -1.97
N LEU A 376 9.15 -3.12 -1.23
CA LEU A 376 8.20 -3.11 -0.12
C LEU A 376 8.59 -2.09 0.95
N LYS A 377 9.87 -2.01 1.33
CA LYS A 377 10.34 -1.05 2.34
C LYS A 377 10.01 0.40 1.99
N VAL A 378 10.25 0.82 0.75
CA VAL A 378 9.95 2.19 0.30
C VAL A 378 8.45 2.47 0.35
N ILE A 379 7.64 1.53 -0.15
CA ILE A 379 6.19 1.68 -0.20
C ILE A 379 5.57 1.63 1.19
N HIS A 380 5.98 0.69 2.04
CA HIS A 380 5.53 0.61 3.42
C HIS A 380 5.87 1.88 4.18
N GLN A 381 7.10 2.38 4.07
CA GLN A 381 7.52 3.62 4.73
C GLN A 381 6.70 4.82 4.25
N ALA A 382 6.43 4.94 2.94
CA ALA A 382 5.60 6.01 2.42
C ALA A 382 4.15 5.88 2.90
N LEU A 383 3.52 4.72 2.71
CA LEU A 383 2.13 4.51 3.11
C LEU A 383 1.92 4.62 4.62
N ASP A 384 2.94 4.38 5.44
CA ASP A 384 2.87 4.52 6.90
C ASP A 384 2.56 5.95 7.36
N THR A 385 2.88 6.97 6.53
CA THR A 385 2.64 8.39 6.83
C THR A 385 1.18 8.81 6.65
N LEU A 386 0.38 8.00 5.95
CA LEU A 386 -1.03 8.33 5.69
C LEU A 386 -1.87 8.25 6.98
N PRO A 387 -2.94 9.05 7.09
CA PRO A 387 -3.76 9.13 8.30
C PRO A 387 -4.71 7.93 8.45
N TRP A 388 -4.17 6.71 8.57
CA TRP A 388 -4.98 5.49 8.71
C TRP A 388 -5.94 5.50 9.91
N GLN A 389 -5.68 6.32 10.93
CA GLN A 389 -6.60 6.53 12.04
C GLN A 389 -7.98 7.10 11.64
N SER A 390 -8.11 7.79 10.52
CA SER A 390 -9.42 8.26 10.02
C SER A 390 -10.07 7.25 9.06
N PHE A 391 -9.39 6.14 8.74
CA PHE A 391 -9.89 5.16 7.78
C PHE A 391 -10.94 4.24 8.41
N VAL A 392 -12.12 4.22 7.80
CA VAL A 392 -13.20 3.28 8.11
C VAL A 392 -13.29 2.28 6.94
N PRO A 393 -12.78 1.04 7.08
CA PRO A 393 -12.77 0.06 6.00
C PRO A 393 -14.18 -0.34 5.54
N SER A 394 -14.38 -0.42 4.23
CA SER A 394 -15.60 -1.01 3.65
C SER A 394 -15.56 -2.55 3.68
N LEU A 395 -16.69 -3.19 3.40
CA LEU A 395 -16.74 -4.65 3.27
C LEU A 395 -15.76 -5.15 2.19
N ASN A 396 -15.69 -4.46 1.05
CA ASN A 396 -14.75 -4.83 -0.01
C ASN A 396 -13.29 -4.75 0.46
N ASP A 397 -12.92 -3.69 1.20
CA ASP A 397 -11.57 -3.55 1.73
C ASP A 397 -11.18 -4.72 2.65
N LEU A 398 -12.10 -5.11 3.55
CA LEU A 398 -11.91 -6.22 4.47
C LEU A 398 -11.81 -7.57 3.72
N GLU A 399 -12.62 -7.80 2.70
CA GLU A 399 -12.55 -9.01 1.88
C GLU A 399 -11.21 -9.14 1.13
N GLN A 400 -10.70 -8.02 0.60
CA GLN A 400 -9.39 -7.97 -0.04
C GLN A 400 -8.25 -8.24 0.96
N LEU A 401 -8.35 -7.69 2.17
CA LEU A 401 -7.39 -7.95 3.26
C LEU A 401 -7.39 -9.43 3.67
N VAL A 402 -8.56 -10.06 3.85
CA VAL A 402 -8.68 -11.49 4.19
C VAL A 402 -8.01 -12.36 3.12
N ARG A 403 -8.22 -12.03 1.85
CA ARG A 403 -7.61 -12.73 0.71
C ARG A 403 -6.08 -12.69 0.76
N VAL A 404 -5.49 -11.54 1.09
CA VAL A 404 -4.03 -11.39 1.20
C VAL A 404 -3.49 -12.02 2.48
N ALA A 405 -4.19 -11.89 3.60
CA ALA A 405 -3.83 -12.55 4.86
C ALA A 405 -3.83 -14.09 4.76
N GLY A 406 -4.52 -14.66 3.75
CA GLY A 406 -4.49 -16.10 3.47
C GLY A 406 -3.25 -16.57 2.70
N GLN A 407 -2.40 -15.68 2.20
CA GLN A 407 -1.19 -16.00 1.43
C GLN A 407 0.05 -15.91 2.32
N PHE A 408 1.13 -16.61 1.98
CA PHE A 408 2.39 -16.50 2.74
C PHE A 408 3.24 -15.30 2.25
N LEU A 409 3.07 -14.14 2.89
CA LEU A 409 3.77 -12.89 2.55
C LEU A 409 4.23 -12.13 3.82
N PRO A 410 5.34 -12.53 4.47
CA PRO A 410 5.71 -12.04 5.81
C PRO A 410 5.85 -10.51 5.92
N GLU A 411 6.53 -9.86 4.97
CA GLU A 411 6.72 -8.41 4.97
C GLU A 411 5.41 -7.65 4.76
N VAL A 412 4.52 -8.19 3.91
CA VAL A 412 3.19 -7.62 3.68
C VAL A 412 2.35 -7.75 4.94
N HIS A 413 2.35 -8.93 5.57
CA HIS A 413 1.62 -9.19 6.81
C HIS A 413 2.08 -8.28 7.94
N SER A 414 3.39 -8.09 8.07
CA SER A 414 3.99 -7.13 9.01
C SER A 414 3.41 -5.73 8.85
N PHE A 415 3.35 -5.22 7.60
CA PHE A 415 2.74 -3.94 7.29
C PHE A 415 1.22 -3.94 7.52
N LEU A 416 0.51 -4.99 7.14
CA LEU A 416 -0.94 -5.09 7.35
C LEU A 416 -1.29 -5.05 8.84
N VAL A 417 -0.49 -5.65 9.72
CA VAL A 417 -0.66 -5.50 11.18
C VAL A 417 -0.58 -4.03 11.58
N SER A 418 0.46 -3.31 11.13
CA SER A 418 0.66 -1.89 11.47
C SER A 418 -0.46 -0.98 10.96
N LEU A 419 -1.06 -1.32 9.82
CA LEU A 419 -2.19 -0.61 9.23
C LEU A 419 -3.49 -0.96 9.97
N PHE A 420 -3.78 -2.25 10.14
CA PHE A 420 -5.02 -2.75 10.73
C PHE A 420 -5.24 -2.24 12.15
N VAL A 421 -4.17 -2.12 12.95
CA VAL A 421 -4.28 -1.60 14.33
C VAL A 421 -4.58 -0.11 14.42
N ARG A 422 -4.45 0.64 13.31
CA ARG A 422 -4.76 2.07 13.24
C ARG A 422 -6.16 2.34 12.70
N CYS A 423 -6.78 1.41 11.98
CA CYS A 423 -8.11 1.61 11.39
C CYS A 423 -9.21 1.81 12.45
N CYS A 424 -10.24 2.62 12.12
CA CYS A 424 -11.43 2.83 12.95
C CYS A 424 -12.42 1.65 12.88
N LEU A 425 -12.06 0.49 13.44
CA LEU A 425 -12.89 -0.72 13.39
C LEU A 425 -14.19 -0.61 14.19
N SER A 426 -14.18 0.10 15.32
CA SER A 426 -15.36 0.33 16.17
C SER A 426 -16.51 1.01 15.40
N THR A 427 -16.19 2.01 14.59
CA THR A 427 -17.14 2.69 13.70
C THR A 427 -17.76 1.73 12.70
N VAL A 428 -17.00 0.77 12.16
CA VAL A 428 -17.54 -0.23 11.21
C VAL A 428 -18.65 -1.04 11.87
N ILE A 429 -18.45 -1.50 13.11
CA ILE A 429 -19.41 -2.32 13.86
C ILE A 429 -20.71 -1.55 14.15
N VAL A 430 -20.63 -0.27 14.51
CA VAL A 430 -21.82 0.56 14.78
C VAL A 430 -22.74 0.64 13.55
N HIS A 431 -22.18 0.74 12.35
CA HIS A 431 -22.94 0.83 11.10
C HIS A 431 -23.50 -0.51 10.62
N CYS A 432 -23.05 -1.64 11.17
CA CYS A 432 -23.52 -2.97 10.78
C CYS A 432 -24.99 -3.25 11.13
N ASN A 433 -25.58 -2.52 12.09
CA ASN A 433 -26.93 -2.79 12.61
C ASN A 433 -28.08 -2.52 11.63
N LEU A 434 -27.78 -2.02 10.41
CA LEU A 434 -28.78 -1.65 9.41
C LEU A 434 -29.14 -2.80 8.46
N GLN A 435 -28.27 -3.81 8.27
CA GLN A 435 -28.49 -4.95 7.37
C GLN A 435 -27.83 -6.27 7.87
N PRO A 436 -28.61 -7.31 8.24
CA PRO A 436 -28.06 -8.53 8.85
C PRO A 436 -27.09 -9.34 7.98
N THR A 437 -27.34 -9.44 6.67
CA THR A 437 -26.50 -10.23 5.75
C THR A 437 -25.13 -9.59 5.50
N THR A 438 -25.12 -8.26 5.32
CA THR A 438 -23.89 -7.46 5.19
C THR A 438 -23.10 -7.48 6.50
N CYS A 439 -23.79 -7.37 7.65
CA CYS A 439 -23.20 -7.51 8.97
C CYS A 439 -22.48 -8.86 9.17
N ALA A 440 -23.14 -9.97 8.80
CA ALA A 440 -22.56 -11.31 8.90
C ALA A 440 -21.25 -11.46 8.10
N ARG A 441 -21.22 -10.98 6.85
CA ARG A 441 -20.01 -10.99 6.01
C ARG A 441 -18.90 -10.12 6.58
N LEU A 442 -19.25 -8.95 7.11
CA LEU A 442 -18.29 -8.03 7.70
C LEU A 442 -17.64 -8.64 8.94
N LEU A 443 -18.45 -9.18 9.85
CA LEU A 443 -17.97 -9.87 11.05
C LEU A 443 -17.13 -11.10 10.69
N ALA A 444 -17.51 -11.86 9.66
CA ALA A 444 -16.69 -12.98 9.17
C ALA A 444 -15.29 -12.51 8.74
N CYS A 445 -15.20 -11.39 8.00
CA CYS A 445 -13.92 -10.83 7.59
C CYS A 445 -13.09 -10.35 8.78
N LEU A 446 -13.70 -9.63 9.72
CA LEU A 446 -13.01 -9.16 10.94
C LEU A 446 -12.52 -10.34 11.77
N LEU A 447 -13.31 -11.38 11.96
CA LEU A 447 -12.90 -12.57 12.69
C LEU A 447 -11.68 -13.24 12.04
N HIS A 448 -11.69 -13.41 10.71
CA HIS A 448 -10.52 -13.92 9.99
C HIS A 448 -9.28 -13.03 10.18
N LEU A 449 -9.43 -11.71 10.11
CA LEU A 449 -8.32 -10.77 10.23
C LEU A 449 -7.76 -10.73 11.66
N HIS A 450 -8.61 -10.64 12.69
CA HIS A 450 -8.19 -10.66 14.09
C HIS A 450 -7.39 -11.92 14.40
N VAL A 451 -7.90 -13.09 13.98
CA VAL A 451 -7.24 -14.38 14.28
C VAL A 451 -5.94 -14.54 13.50
N ARG A 452 -5.94 -14.20 12.20
CA ARG A 452 -4.74 -14.37 11.35
C ARG A 452 -3.64 -13.38 11.68
N LEU A 453 -3.97 -12.09 11.75
CA LEU A 453 -2.98 -11.04 11.98
C LEU A 453 -2.43 -11.07 13.40
N ALA A 454 -3.20 -11.52 14.41
CA ALA A 454 -2.71 -11.62 15.78
C ALA A 454 -1.55 -12.62 15.95
N GLY A 455 -1.46 -13.63 15.07
CA GLY A 455 -0.38 -14.62 15.07
C GLY A 455 0.95 -14.08 14.54
N GLU A 456 0.94 -12.99 13.77
CA GLU A 456 2.14 -12.45 13.13
C GLU A 456 3.15 -11.89 14.14
N PRO A 457 4.48 -12.03 13.90
CA PRO A 457 5.51 -11.60 14.84
C PRO A 457 5.39 -10.13 15.26
N THR A 458 5.01 -9.24 14.34
CA THR A 458 4.82 -7.82 14.64
C THR A 458 3.60 -7.56 15.50
N ALA A 459 2.56 -8.40 15.40
CA ALA A 459 1.37 -8.29 16.23
C ALA A 459 1.65 -8.70 17.68
N GLN A 460 2.54 -9.67 17.91
CA GLN A 460 2.92 -10.13 19.25
C GLN A 460 3.52 -9.00 20.11
N GLN A 461 4.25 -8.09 19.47
CA GLN A 461 4.91 -6.96 20.13
C GLN A 461 4.04 -5.70 20.20
N ASN A 462 2.91 -5.66 19.47
CA ASN A 462 2.10 -4.46 19.33
C ASN A 462 1.02 -4.37 20.41
N THR A 463 1.12 -3.36 21.27
CA THR A 463 0.16 -3.15 22.38
C THR A 463 -1.23 -2.75 21.89
N MET A 464 -1.38 -2.12 20.72
CA MET A 464 -2.68 -1.78 20.15
C MET A 464 -3.42 -3.02 19.65
N MET A 465 -2.70 -4.03 19.13
CA MET A 465 -3.31 -5.31 18.76
C MET A 465 -4.05 -5.94 19.94
N LYS A 466 -3.44 -5.92 21.13
CA LYS A 466 -4.06 -6.47 22.35
C LYS A 466 -5.37 -5.76 22.68
N ARG A 467 -5.41 -4.43 22.60
CA ARG A 467 -6.63 -3.64 22.84
C ARG A 467 -7.72 -3.97 21.84
N ILE A 468 -7.37 -4.11 20.56
CA ILE A 468 -8.33 -4.42 19.49
C ILE A 468 -8.91 -5.82 19.66
N LEU A 469 -8.11 -6.81 20.09
CA LEU A 469 -8.60 -8.16 20.39
C LEU A 469 -9.57 -8.17 21.59
N ASP A 470 -9.26 -7.39 22.63
CA ASP A 470 -10.18 -7.24 23.77
C ASP A 470 -11.48 -6.52 23.35
N GLU A 471 -11.40 -5.46 22.54
CA GLU A 471 -12.58 -4.76 22.00
C GLU A 471 -13.44 -5.70 21.14
N ALA A 472 -12.81 -6.50 20.28
CA ALA A 472 -13.48 -7.46 19.42
C ALA A 472 -14.31 -8.49 20.19
N CYS A 473 -14.00 -8.77 21.47
CA CYS A 473 -14.82 -9.65 22.30
C CYS A 473 -16.24 -9.11 22.54
N SER A 474 -16.47 -7.80 22.38
CA SER A 474 -17.76 -7.14 22.57
C SER A 474 -18.62 -7.05 21.30
N TYR A 475 -18.11 -7.51 20.15
CA TYR A 475 -18.82 -7.39 18.87
C TYR A 475 -20.02 -8.34 18.78
N PRO A 476 -21.03 -8.02 17.94
CA PRO A 476 -22.27 -8.80 17.82
C PRO A 476 -22.08 -10.09 17.00
N TRP A 477 -21.32 -11.05 17.54
CA TRP A 477 -20.95 -12.30 16.86
C TRP A 477 -22.11 -13.27 16.59
N GLN A 478 -23.34 -12.97 17.03
CA GLN A 478 -24.51 -13.80 16.76
C GLN A 478 -24.76 -14.03 15.26
N PHE A 479 -24.35 -13.10 14.40
CA PHE A 479 -24.59 -13.17 12.95
C PHE A 479 -23.65 -14.11 12.18
N ILE A 480 -22.57 -14.61 12.81
CA ILE A 480 -21.63 -15.53 12.15
C ILE A 480 -22.25 -16.94 12.02
N ASP A 481 -22.04 -17.61 10.89
CA ASP A 481 -22.44 -19.02 10.73
C ASP A 481 -21.45 -19.98 11.42
N ALA A 482 -21.99 -20.98 12.11
CA ALA A 482 -21.19 -21.91 12.93
C ALA A 482 -20.31 -22.84 12.08
N ASN A 483 -20.87 -23.43 11.01
CA ASN A 483 -20.23 -24.52 10.28
C ASN A 483 -19.31 -24.01 9.17
N SER A 484 -19.70 -22.93 8.48
CA SER A 484 -18.96 -22.41 7.34
C SER A 484 -17.85 -21.44 7.73
N VAL A 485 -18.08 -20.54 8.69
CA VAL A 485 -17.08 -19.51 9.04
C VAL A 485 -16.36 -19.87 10.33
N TYR A 486 -17.12 -20.11 11.41
CA TYR A 486 -16.51 -20.28 12.72
C TYR A 486 -15.63 -21.54 12.80
N ASP A 487 -16.13 -22.71 12.36
CA ASP A 487 -15.33 -23.94 12.32
C ASP A 487 -14.07 -23.80 11.44
N GLN A 488 -14.15 -23.11 10.30
CA GLN A 488 -12.99 -22.87 9.43
C GLN A 488 -11.92 -22.01 10.11
N VAL A 489 -12.31 -20.89 10.75
CA VAL A 489 -11.38 -20.02 11.49
C VAL A 489 -10.73 -20.79 12.63
N LEU A 490 -11.52 -21.55 13.39
CA LEU A 490 -11.07 -22.27 14.56
C LEU A 490 -10.09 -23.39 14.18
N ASN A 491 -10.41 -24.19 13.17
CA ASN A 491 -9.51 -25.23 12.65
C ASN A 491 -8.20 -24.63 12.11
N TRP A 492 -8.27 -23.46 11.43
CA TRP A 492 -7.07 -22.75 11.01
C TRP A 492 -6.22 -22.33 12.21
N TYR A 493 -6.82 -21.70 13.23
CA TYR A 493 -6.11 -21.24 14.42
C TYR A 493 -5.41 -22.39 15.17
N ILE A 494 -6.12 -23.51 15.35
CA ILE A 494 -5.55 -24.72 16.00
C ILE A 494 -4.33 -25.24 15.24
N SER A 495 -4.32 -25.11 13.91
CA SER A 495 -3.20 -25.58 13.09
C SER A 495 -1.96 -24.67 13.17
N THR A 496 -2.13 -23.39 13.49
CA THR A 496 -1.08 -22.36 13.43
C THR A 496 -0.58 -21.88 14.79
N CYS A 497 -1.38 -21.95 15.85
CA CYS A 497 -0.98 -21.50 17.19
C CYS A 497 0.05 -22.43 17.87
N ASP A 498 0.77 -21.88 18.86
CA ASP A 498 1.54 -22.68 19.82
C ASP A 498 0.60 -23.13 20.96
N PRO A 499 0.16 -24.40 21.01
CA PRO A 499 -0.90 -24.82 21.91
C PRO A 499 -0.48 -24.79 23.40
N LEU A 500 0.82 -24.59 23.71
CA LEU A 500 1.34 -24.53 25.07
C LEU A 500 0.64 -23.47 25.95
N PHE A 501 0.14 -22.38 25.36
CA PHE A 501 -0.54 -21.31 26.11
C PHE A 501 -1.72 -21.81 26.95
N ILE A 502 -2.38 -22.90 26.55
CA ILE A 502 -3.53 -23.47 27.27
C ILE A 502 -3.12 -24.09 28.61
N LEU A 503 -1.93 -24.69 28.67
CA LEU A 503 -1.43 -25.29 29.90
C LEU A 503 -0.58 -24.31 30.73
N GLN A 504 -0.13 -23.20 30.13
CA GLN A 504 0.74 -22.21 30.75
C GLN A 504 0.27 -21.71 32.14
N PRO A 505 -1.03 -21.45 32.41
CA PRO A 505 -1.48 -21.05 33.75
C PRO A 505 -1.24 -22.09 34.85
N TYR A 506 -1.01 -23.35 34.50
CA TYR A 506 -0.83 -24.47 35.42
C TYR A 506 0.61 -25.01 35.43
N LEU A 507 1.49 -24.42 34.64
CA LEU A 507 2.92 -24.69 34.66
C LEU A 507 3.54 -23.73 35.69
N GLU A 508 4.06 -24.27 36.79
CA GLU A 508 4.51 -23.54 37.99
C GLU A 508 5.72 -22.58 37.75
N ARG A 509 6.13 -22.33 36.51
CA ARG A 509 7.18 -21.34 36.15
C ARG A 509 6.55 -20.01 35.74
N GLN A 510 6.18 -19.19 36.73
CA GLN A 510 5.87 -17.78 36.52
C GLN A 510 7.15 -16.94 36.57
N GLU A 511 7.87 -16.78 35.46
CA GLU A 511 8.83 -15.66 35.36
C GLU A 511 8.80 -14.92 34.02
N THR A 512 8.26 -15.50 32.95
CA THR A 512 8.09 -14.79 31.68
C THR A 512 6.61 -14.60 31.34
N PRO A 513 6.08 -13.37 31.35
CA PRO A 513 4.74 -13.11 30.82
C PRO A 513 4.70 -13.63 29.38
N CYS A 514 3.65 -14.39 29.04
CA CYS A 514 3.45 -14.84 27.67
C CYS A 514 3.32 -13.60 26.79
N SER A 515 4.33 -13.32 25.96
CA SER A 515 4.26 -12.26 24.96
C SER A 515 3.30 -12.61 23.83
N SER A 516 2.73 -13.83 23.82
CA SER A 516 1.80 -14.28 22.80
C SER A 516 0.42 -13.63 22.94
N ASN A 517 -0.18 -13.31 21.80
CA ASN A 517 -1.58 -12.92 21.64
C ASN A 517 -2.53 -14.14 21.68
N ASP A 518 -2.00 -15.38 21.67
CA ASP A 518 -2.81 -16.61 21.68
C ASP A 518 -3.90 -16.64 22.77
N PRO A 519 -3.63 -16.27 24.04
CA PRO A 519 -4.68 -16.23 25.06
C PRO A 519 -5.81 -15.24 24.75
N LEU A 520 -5.50 -14.12 24.08
CA LEU A 520 -6.49 -13.11 23.69
C LEU A 520 -7.30 -13.58 22.48
N VAL A 521 -6.65 -14.20 21.50
CA VAL A 521 -7.32 -14.82 20.34
C VAL A 521 -8.25 -15.94 20.82
N PHE A 522 -7.81 -16.75 21.77
CA PHE A 522 -8.64 -17.80 22.37
C PHE A 522 -9.87 -17.23 23.09
N ARG A 523 -9.70 -16.14 23.86
CA ARG A 523 -10.82 -15.42 24.50
C ARG A 523 -11.79 -14.83 23.47
N LEU A 524 -11.30 -14.27 22.37
CA LEU A 524 -12.13 -13.79 21.27
C LEU A 524 -12.96 -14.94 20.67
N LEU A 525 -12.32 -16.07 20.37
CA LEU A 525 -13.00 -17.25 19.83
C LEU A 525 -14.06 -17.80 20.81
N GLN A 526 -13.80 -17.72 22.11
CA GLN A 526 -14.78 -18.01 23.17
C GLN A 526 -15.94 -16.99 23.18
N ALA A 527 -15.68 -15.71 22.98
CA ALA A 527 -16.73 -14.69 22.91
C ALA A 527 -17.67 -14.93 21.71
N VAL A 528 -17.11 -15.34 20.56
CA VAL A 528 -17.85 -15.66 19.32
C VAL A 528 -18.81 -16.84 19.50
N SER A 529 -18.49 -17.82 20.36
CA SER A 529 -19.40 -18.92 20.69
C SER A 529 -20.56 -18.53 21.60
N SER A 530 -20.76 -17.22 21.84
CA SER A 530 -21.86 -16.58 22.58
C SER A 530 -21.89 -16.90 24.08
N HIS A 531 -20.97 -16.26 24.81
CA HIS A 531 -20.93 -16.30 26.27
C HIS A 531 -21.15 -14.93 26.93
N HIS A 532 -21.58 -13.91 26.18
CA HIS A 532 -21.89 -12.60 26.74
C HIS A 532 -23.10 -11.96 26.06
N LEU A 533 -24.31 -12.32 26.51
CA LEU A 533 -25.51 -11.49 26.38
C LEU A 533 -26.49 -11.92 27.48
N GLN A 534 -26.75 -11.01 28.41
CA GLN A 534 -27.73 -11.16 29.49
C GLN A 534 -29.20 -11.16 28.99
N SER A 535 -29.45 -11.37 27.70
CA SER A 535 -30.79 -11.42 27.14
C SER A 535 -31.33 -12.85 27.20
N SER A 536 -32.41 -13.02 27.94
CA SER A 536 -33.15 -14.27 28.18
C SER A 536 -33.83 -14.87 26.94
N ASP A 537 -33.54 -14.40 25.72
CA ASP A 537 -34.27 -14.76 24.52
C ASP A 537 -33.39 -15.48 23.48
N HIS A 538 -33.78 -16.74 23.25
CA HIS A 538 -33.62 -17.58 22.04
C HIS A 538 -32.31 -18.36 21.81
N ILE A 539 -32.38 -19.67 22.15
CA ILE A 539 -32.39 -20.82 21.21
C ILE A 539 -31.67 -20.54 19.87
N GLY A 540 -30.38 -20.88 19.76
CA GLY A 540 -29.70 -20.83 18.45
C GLY A 540 -28.18 -21.00 18.42
N ASN A 541 -27.45 -20.87 19.54
CA ASN A 541 -25.98 -20.85 19.50
C ASN A 541 -25.29 -22.16 19.95
N SER A 542 -26.02 -23.27 20.08
CA SER A 542 -25.42 -24.58 20.42
C SER A 542 -24.30 -25.06 19.48
N PRO A 543 -24.35 -24.88 18.12
CA PRO A 543 -23.32 -25.46 17.27
C PRO A 543 -21.96 -24.77 17.42
N LYS A 544 -21.91 -23.45 17.61
CA LYS A 544 -20.64 -22.73 17.85
C LYS A 544 -19.99 -23.18 19.16
N ARG A 545 -20.80 -23.42 20.20
CA ARG A 545 -20.32 -23.92 21.51
C ARG A 545 -19.72 -25.31 21.39
N GLN A 546 -20.42 -26.22 20.71
CA GLN A 546 -19.93 -27.57 20.40
C GLN A 546 -18.59 -27.55 19.68
N ILE A 547 -18.49 -26.75 18.61
CA ILE A 547 -17.27 -26.56 17.82
C ILE A 547 -16.12 -26.00 18.68
N PHE A 548 -16.41 -25.04 19.57
CA PHE A 548 -15.43 -24.46 20.50
C PHE A 548 -14.93 -25.50 21.52
N VAL A 549 -15.84 -26.22 22.19
CA VAL A 549 -15.49 -27.26 23.17
C VAL A 549 -14.64 -28.34 22.52
N ARG A 550 -15.06 -28.84 21.35
CA ARG A 550 -14.29 -29.81 20.56
C ARG A 550 -12.88 -29.33 20.25
N SER A 551 -12.74 -28.05 19.93
CA SER A 551 -11.45 -27.45 19.58
C SER A 551 -10.56 -27.21 20.79
N TRP A 552 -11.12 -26.87 21.95
CA TRP A 552 -10.37 -26.79 23.21
C TRP A 552 -9.75 -28.16 23.56
N ILE A 553 -10.51 -29.24 23.43
CA ILE A 553 -10.00 -30.61 23.64
C ILE A 553 -8.88 -30.92 22.65
N ARG A 554 -9.07 -30.60 21.36
CA ARG A 554 -8.04 -30.77 20.33
C ARG A 554 -6.76 -30.03 20.68
N LEU A 555 -6.85 -28.80 21.20
CA LEU A 555 -5.68 -28.03 21.61
C LEU A 555 -4.97 -28.64 22.82
N ILE A 556 -5.72 -29.10 23.84
CA ILE A 556 -5.13 -29.85 24.96
C ILE A 556 -4.39 -31.08 24.40
N ALA A 557 -5.02 -31.83 23.50
CA ALA A 557 -4.41 -33.01 22.91
C ALA A 557 -3.17 -32.71 22.07
N LEU A 558 -3.21 -31.64 21.28
CA LEU A 558 -2.06 -31.14 20.54
C LEU A 558 -0.92 -30.75 21.49
N THR A 559 -1.22 -30.08 22.60
CA THR A 559 -0.22 -29.73 23.62
C THR A 559 0.44 -30.98 24.22
N VAL A 560 -0.37 -31.99 24.58
CA VAL A 560 0.13 -33.29 25.06
C VAL A 560 1.03 -33.97 24.05
N SER A 561 0.66 -33.92 22.77
CA SER A 561 1.45 -34.53 21.71
C SER A 561 2.78 -33.81 21.45
N ARG A 562 2.79 -32.47 21.45
CA ARG A 562 3.94 -31.63 21.09
C ARG A 562 4.92 -31.40 22.25
N HIS A 563 4.43 -31.37 23.50
CA HIS A 563 5.22 -31.02 24.70
C HIS A 563 5.28 -32.14 25.75
N ARG A 564 5.41 -33.41 25.32
CA ARG A 564 5.39 -34.59 26.20
C ARG A 564 6.36 -34.51 27.40
N SER A 565 7.59 -34.05 27.16
CA SER A 565 8.63 -33.95 28.20
C SER A 565 8.28 -32.95 29.30
N LEU A 566 7.73 -31.80 28.92
CA LEU A 566 7.35 -30.73 29.83
C LEU A 566 6.13 -31.13 30.68
N ILE A 567 5.21 -31.88 30.08
CA ILE A 567 4.01 -32.38 30.75
C ILE A 567 4.33 -33.48 31.76
N GLN A 568 5.30 -34.35 31.47
CA GLN A 568 5.80 -35.32 32.46
C GLN A 568 6.35 -34.65 33.72
N GLN A 569 6.89 -33.43 33.59
CA GLN A 569 7.39 -32.65 34.73
C GLN A 569 6.27 -31.98 35.54
N HIS A 570 5.08 -31.81 34.95
CA HIS A 570 3.92 -31.15 35.57
C HIS A 570 2.66 -32.02 35.46
N PRO A 571 2.58 -33.14 36.21
CA PRO A 571 1.49 -34.12 36.06
C PRO A 571 0.09 -33.56 36.42
N ARG A 572 0.01 -32.45 37.16
CA ARG A 572 -1.25 -31.77 37.54
C ARG A 572 -1.76 -30.79 36.48
N ALA A 573 -0.95 -30.42 35.49
CA ALA A 573 -1.34 -29.41 34.49
C ALA A 573 -2.50 -29.87 33.60
N ILE A 574 -2.48 -31.14 33.16
CA ILE A 574 -3.57 -31.71 32.33
C ILE A 574 -4.89 -31.85 33.13
N PRO A 575 -4.91 -32.46 34.34
CA PRO A 575 -6.12 -32.52 35.16
C PRO A 575 -6.74 -31.14 35.44
N ASN A 576 -5.92 -30.11 35.72
CA ASN A 576 -6.39 -28.75 35.95
C ASN A 576 -6.90 -28.08 34.66
N ALA A 577 -6.17 -28.26 33.55
CA ALA A 577 -6.59 -28.13 32.15
C ALA A 577 -8.06 -28.48 31.91
N ILE A 578 -8.29 -29.76 32.10
CA ILE A 578 -9.56 -30.44 31.90
C ILE A 578 -10.61 -29.96 32.88
N GLY A 579 -10.24 -29.81 34.16
CA GLY A 579 -11.14 -29.30 35.20
C GLY A 579 -11.69 -27.92 34.85
N ASN A 580 -10.85 -27.01 34.35
CA ASN A 580 -11.31 -25.68 33.95
C ASN A 580 -12.23 -25.70 32.73
N LEU A 581 -12.01 -26.60 31.77
CA LEU A 581 -12.93 -26.83 30.65
C LEU A 581 -14.27 -27.40 31.14
N LEU A 582 -14.26 -28.33 32.09
CA LEU A 582 -15.50 -28.83 32.71
C LEU A 582 -16.24 -27.73 33.48
N ASP A 583 -15.54 -26.91 34.26
CA ASP A 583 -16.13 -25.74 34.93
C ASP A 583 -16.72 -24.76 33.93
N PHE A 584 -16.04 -24.55 32.80
CA PHE A 584 -16.51 -23.70 31.73
C PHE A 584 -17.80 -24.23 31.09
N ILE A 585 -17.88 -25.53 30.79
CA ILE A 585 -19.10 -26.18 30.27
C ILE A 585 -20.22 -26.02 31.30
N CYS A 586 -19.97 -26.37 32.57
CA CYS A 586 -21.01 -26.41 33.60
C CYS A 586 -21.57 -25.03 33.98
N LYS A 587 -20.75 -23.98 33.99
CA LYS A 587 -21.19 -22.62 34.35
C LYS A 587 -22.07 -21.96 33.30
N ASN A 588 -22.01 -22.40 32.04
CA ASN A 588 -22.49 -21.63 30.91
C ASN A 588 -23.56 -22.34 30.05
N THR A 589 -24.05 -23.50 30.46
CA THR A 589 -25.03 -24.31 29.71
C THR A 589 -26.33 -24.54 30.49
N HIS A 590 -27.47 -24.47 29.80
CA HIS A 590 -28.73 -25.03 30.31
C HIS A 590 -28.70 -26.57 30.25
N SER A 591 -29.53 -27.24 31.07
CA SER A 591 -29.47 -28.70 31.25
C SER A 591 -29.57 -29.52 29.95
N ALA A 592 -30.24 -29.01 28.91
CA ALA A 592 -30.35 -29.70 27.62
C ALA A 592 -29.09 -29.57 26.75
N GLU A 593 -28.50 -28.39 26.67
CA GLU A 593 -27.28 -28.10 25.88
C GLU A 593 -26.04 -28.74 26.52
N TYR A 594 -25.99 -28.68 27.87
CA TYR A 594 -25.00 -29.36 28.71
C TYR A 594 -24.78 -30.83 28.30
N ARG A 595 -25.88 -31.54 27.99
CA ARG A 595 -25.84 -32.95 27.57
C ARG A 595 -25.16 -33.15 26.22
N ASN A 596 -25.46 -32.30 25.25
CA ASN A 596 -24.91 -32.42 23.91
C ASN A 596 -23.42 -32.03 23.88
N ASP A 597 -23.05 -30.98 24.62
CA ASP A 597 -21.66 -30.52 24.72
C ASP A 597 -20.79 -31.56 25.43
N ILE A 598 -21.28 -32.20 26.49
CA ILE A 598 -20.56 -33.31 27.14
C ILE A 598 -20.51 -34.55 26.25
N HIS A 599 -21.60 -34.89 25.54
CA HIS A 599 -21.57 -36.03 24.62
C HIS A 599 -20.53 -35.84 23.51
N GLU A 600 -20.46 -34.66 22.91
CA GLU A 600 -19.46 -34.34 21.89
C GLU A 600 -18.05 -34.26 22.49
N TYR A 601 -17.90 -33.65 23.67
CA TYR A 601 -16.67 -33.65 24.45
C TYR A 601 -16.13 -35.07 24.67
N MET A 602 -17.01 -35.98 25.06
CA MET A 602 -16.69 -37.38 25.29
C MET A 602 -16.37 -38.14 24.00
N THR A 603 -17.08 -37.85 22.91
CA THR A 603 -16.80 -38.45 21.58
C THR A 603 -15.42 -38.04 21.06
N VAL A 604 -15.06 -36.77 21.21
CA VAL A 604 -13.75 -36.23 20.79
C VAL A 604 -12.63 -36.76 21.68
N ALA A 605 -12.88 -36.87 23.00
CA ALA A 605 -11.97 -37.49 23.95
C ALA A 605 -11.61 -38.93 23.56
N ILE A 606 -12.60 -39.76 23.22
CA ILE A 606 -12.41 -41.14 22.76
C ILE A 606 -11.53 -41.21 21.49
N SER A 607 -11.69 -40.25 20.59
CA SER A 607 -10.91 -40.19 19.34
C SER A 607 -9.46 -39.67 19.52
N SER A 608 -9.12 -39.15 20.70
CA SER A 608 -7.81 -38.58 21.03
C SER A 608 -6.92 -39.56 21.82
N SER A 609 -5.61 -39.33 21.90
CA SER A 609 -4.64 -40.27 22.50
C SER A 609 -5.01 -40.75 23.92
N SER A 610 -4.70 -42.01 24.27
CA SER A 610 -5.12 -42.67 25.53
C SER A 610 -4.89 -41.90 26.85
N PRO A 611 -3.77 -41.18 27.10
CA PRO A 611 -3.54 -40.57 28.42
C PRO A 611 -4.48 -39.38 28.71
N ILE A 612 -4.98 -38.74 27.66
CA ILE A 612 -5.94 -37.63 27.78
C ILE A 612 -7.30 -38.24 28.10
N ALA A 613 -7.71 -39.29 27.38
CA ALA A 613 -8.96 -39.99 27.62
C ALA A 613 -9.05 -40.52 29.07
N ASP A 614 -7.97 -41.10 29.59
CA ASP A 614 -7.88 -41.54 30.99
C ASP A 614 -8.01 -40.39 32.00
N THR A 615 -7.30 -39.29 31.78
CA THR A 615 -7.33 -38.14 32.70
C THR A 615 -8.69 -37.42 32.64
N LEU A 616 -9.27 -37.32 31.44
CA LEU A 616 -10.60 -36.77 31.18
C LEU A 616 -11.67 -37.55 31.93
N GLN A 617 -11.64 -38.88 31.79
CA GLN A 617 -12.55 -39.78 32.49
C GLN A 617 -12.43 -39.60 34.01
N ASN A 618 -11.22 -39.58 34.55
CA ASN A 618 -10.99 -39.41 35.99
C ASN A 618 -11.53 -38.06 36.51
N CYS A 619 -11.31 -36.96 35.79
CA CYS A 619 -11.83 -35.64 36.16
C CYS A 619 -13.36 -35.59 36.12
N LEU A 620 -14.00 -36.25 35.14
CA LEU A 620 -15.46 -36.34 35.05
C LEU A 620 -16.03 -37.17 36.20
N CYS A 621 -15.49 -38.37 36.46
CA CYS A 621 -15.93 -39.22 37.57
C CYS A 621 -15.85 -38.49 38.92
N LEU A 622 -14.76 -37.73 39.16
CA LEU A 622 -14.57 -36.98 40.40
C LEU A 622 -15.53 -35.77 40.54
N ARG A 623 -15.96 -35.17 39.43
CA ARG A 623 -16.78 -33.95 39.44
C ARG A 623 -18.25 -34.17 39.13
N MET A 624 -18.66 -35.38 38.75
CA MET A 624 -20.07 -35.74 38.55
C MET A 624 -20.94 -35.42 39.78
N ASN A 625 -20.38 -35.54 40.98
CA ASN A 625 -21.08 -35.21 42.24
C ASN A 625 -21.39 -33.71 42.41
N CYS A 626 -20.75 -32.83 41.63
CA CYS A 626 -20.84 -31.38 41.79
C CYS A 626 -21.84 -30.72 40.84
N TYR A 627 -22.45 -31.46 39.91
CA TYR A 627 -23.34 -30.91 38.87
C TYR A 627 -24.65 -31.72 38.77
N PRO A 628 -25.76 -31.16 38.27
CA PRO A 628 -27.02 -31.88 38.13
C PRO A 628 -26.90 -33.00 37.08
N VAL A 629 -26.90 -34.25 37.53
CA VAL A 629 -26.78 -35.45 36.69
C VAL A 629 -28.16 -35.90 36.16
N ASN A 630 -28.21 -36.29 34.89
CA ASN A 630 -29.38 -36.84 34.19
C ASN A 630 -29.02 -38.22 33.60
N ALA A 631 -30.01 -39.12 33.47
CA ALA A 631 -29.77 -40.52 33.06
C ALA A 631 -29.04 -40.68 31.71
N ALA A 632 -29.31 -39.82 30.74
CA ALA A 632 -28.63 -39.82 29.43
C ALA A 632 -27.17 -39.35 29.52
N LEU A 633 -26.83 -38.47 30.47
CA LEU A 633 -25.44 -38.11 30.74
C LEU A 633 -24.67 -39.31 31.32
N VAL A 634 -25.28 -40.01 32.27
CA VAL A 634 -24.72 -41.23 32.87
C VAL A 634 -24.54 -42.32 31.81
N GLU A 635 -25.53 -42.52 30.94
CA GLU A 635 -25.45 -43.44 29.80
C GLU A 635 -24.24 -43.14 28.90
N ASN A 636 -24.07 -41.88 28.53
CA ASN A 636 -23.00 -41.45 27.66
C ASN A 636 -21.63 -41.61 28.32
N VAL A 637 -21.51 -41.25 29.60
CA VAL A 637 -20.28 -41.50 30.39
C VAL A 637 -19.96 -42.99 30.42
N LEU A 638 -20.93 -43.85 30.74
CA LEU A 638 -20.72 -45.30 30.81
C LEU A 638 -20.34 -45.92 29.46
N ARG A 639 -20.98 -45.50 28.36
CA ARG A 639 -20.60 -45.92 27.00
C ARG A 639 -19.15 -45.56 26.68
N VAL A 640 -18.71 -44.37 27.07
CA VAL A 640 -17.33 -43.91 26.85
C VAL A 640 -16.33 -44.73 27.65
N ILE A 641 -16.63 -45.01 28.93
CA ILE A 641 -15.79 -45.86 29.78
C ILE A 641 -15.64 -47.27 29.18
N ALA A 642 -16.73 -47.81 28.64
CA ALA A 642 -16.74 -49.12 28.00
C ALA A 642 -15.90 -49.17 26.70
N VAL A 643 -15.86 -48.07 25.94
CA VAL A 643 -15.10 -47.98 24.67
C VAL A 643 -13.60 -47.73 24.91
N VAL A 644 -13.22 -46.85 25.84
CA VAL A 644 -11.80 -46.46 26.03
C VAL A 644 -10.98 -47.53 26.74
N ASN A 645 -11.55 -48.19 27.76
CA ASN A 645 -10.78 -49.12 28.60
C ASN A 645 -10.96 -50.59 28.20
N GLY A 646 -11.77 -50.86 27.18
CA GLY A 646 -12.38 -52.16 26.92
C GLY A 646 -13.20 -52.59 28.14
N GLY A 647 -14.53 -52.57 28.06
CA GLY A 647 -15.45 -52.76 29.21
C GLY A 647 -15.22 -53.96 30.17
N GLY A 648 -14.24 -54.83 29.92
CA GLY A 648 -13.78 -55.90 30.80
C GLY A 648 -12.49 -55.65 31.61
N SER A 649 -11.83 -54.48 31.56
CA SER A 649 -10.68 -54.23 32.44
C SER A 649 -11.13 -53.89 33.88
N HIS A 650 -10.45 -54.45 34.88
CA HIS A 650 -10.79 -54.26 36.30
C HIS A 650 -10.79 -52.78 36.73
N ASP A 651 -9.89 -51.96 36.17
CA ASP A 651 -9.88 -50.51 36.43
C ASP A 651 -11.05 -49.80 35.74
N GLY A 652 -11.42 -50.22 34.53
CA GLY A 652 -12.63 -49.76 33.84
C GLY A 652 -13.89 -50.08 34.64
N GLN A 653 -14.00 -51.29 35.18
CA GLN A 653 -15.14 -51.73 36.00
C GLN A 653 -15.24 -50.96 37.33
N LYS A 654 -14.11 -50.66 37.99
CA LYS A 654 -14.07 -49.77 39.17
C LYS A 654 -14.59 -48.38 38.86
N ARG A 655 -14.16 -47.79 37.74
CA ARG A 655 -14.60 -46.45 37.33
C ARG A 655 -16.09 -46.43 36.97
N MET A 656 -16.60 -47.47 36.30
CA MET A 656 -18.04 -47.62 36.02
C MET A 656 -18.86 -47.70 37.29
N ALA A 657 -18.40 -48.44 38.30
CA ALA A 657 -19.05 -48.52 39.61
C ALA A 657 -19.11 -47.14 40.30
N ALA A 658 -18.00 -46.39 40.35
CA ALA A 658 -17.98 -45.06 40.95
C ALA A 658 -18.94 -44.06 40.27
N VAL A 659 -19.07 -44.10 38.94
CA VAL A 659 -20.00 -43.27 38.16
C VAL A 659 -21.45 -43.61 38.46
N LEU A 660 -21.78 -44.89 38.50
CA LEU A 660 -23.12 -45.38 38.82
C LEU A 660 -23.52 -45.06 40.27
N GLU A 661 -22.57 -45.08 41.20
CA GLU A 661 -22.80 -44.77 42.62
C GLU A 661 -23.10 -43.28 42.80
N SER A 662 -22.28 -42.43 42.17
CA SER A 662 -22.49 -40.98 42.09
C SER A 662 -23.85 -40.62 41.47
N ALA A 663 -24.28 -41.37 40.43
CA ALA A 663 -25.59 -41.20 39.82
C ALA A 663 -26.73 -41.58 40.80
N LEU A 664 -26.60 -42.71 41.50
CA LEU A 664 -27.60 -43.16 42.49
C LEU A 664 -27.81 -42.16 43.63
N GLU A 665 -26.76 -41.46 44.07
CA GLU A 665 -26.85 -40.42 45.11
C GLU A 665 -27.62 -39.17 44.66
N GLN A 666 -27.63 -38.85 43.36
CA GLN A 666 -28.29 -37.65 42.84
C GLN A 666 -29.72 -37.89 42.28
N PHE A 667 -30.04 -39.11 41.82
CA PHE A 667 -31.40 -39.46 41.38
C PHE A 667 -32.31 -39.83 42.56
N GLU A 668 -32.80 -38.82 43.30
CA GLU A 668 -33.98 -39.03 44.13
C GLU A 668 -35.22 -39.24 43.23
N GLY A 669 -35.47 -40.49 42.81
CA GLY A 669 -36.81 -40.88 42.32
C GLY A 669 -36.92 -41.80 41.10
N THR A 670 -35.84 -42.15 40.37
CA THR A 670 -35.96 -42.97 39.14
C THR A 670 -34.97 -44.13 39.09
N ARG A 671 -35.20 -45.10 39.98
CA ARG A 671 -34.40 -46.33 40.17
C ARG A 671 -34.40 -47.29 38.97
N SER A 672 -35.44 -47.28 38.13
CA SER A 672 -35.55 -48.16 36.96
C SER A 672 -34.58 -47.79 35.84
N VAL A 673 -34.28 -46.51 35.68
CA VAL A 673 -33.49 -46.00 34.56
C VAL A 673 -32.03 -46.44 34.67
N ILE A 674 -31.48 -46.58 35.89
CA ILE A 674 -30.08 -46.98 36.11
C ILE A 674 -29.84 -48.46 35.74
N PHE A 675 -30.85 -49.33 35.91
CA PHE A 675 -30.76 -50.74 35.49
C PHE A 675 -30.71 -50.90 33.97
N ASP A 676 -31.46 -50.06 33.24
CA ASP A 676 -31.44 -50.06 31.77
C ASP A 676 -30.12 -49.54 31.19
N LEU A 677 -29.30 -48.85 31.99
CA LEU A 677 -27.99 -48.30 31.62
C LEU A 677 -26.82 -49.28 31.82
N LEU A 678 -27.04 -50.44 32.45
CA LEU A 678 -26.01 -51.45 32.63
C LEU A 678 -25.75 -52.18 31.30
N PRO A 679 -24.48 -52.29 30.84
CA PRO A 679 -24.19 -52.98 29.59
C PRO A 679 -24.62 -54.45 29.66
N ILE A 680 -25.42 -54.85 28.66
CA ILE A 680 -25.94 -56.21 28.50
C ILE A 680 -24.75 -57.17 28.33
N GLY A 681 -24.35 -57.84 29.42
CA GLY A 681 -23.27 -58.84 29.45
C GLY A 681 -22.15 -58.63 30.47
N GLY A 682 -22.06 -57.45 31.13
CA GLY A 682 -20.97 -57.14 32.08
C GLY A 682 -21.35 -57.17 33.57
N SER A 683 -22.61 -57.49 33.91
CA SER A 683 -23.18 -57.23 35.25
C SER A 683 -22.51 -58.01 36.40
N LYS A 684 -22.03 -59.23 36.16
CA LYS A 684 -21.42 -60.07 37.22
C LYS A 684 -20.07 -59.56 37.71
N GLU A 685 -19.22 -59.09 36.79
CA GLU A 685 -17.88 -58.60 37.12
C GLU A 685 -17.95 -57.20 37.75
N LEU A 686 -18.84 -56.34 37.24
CA LEU A 686 -19.11 -55.03 37.84
C LEU A 686 -19.66 -55.14 39.27
N ALA A 687 -20.56 -56.12 39.51
CA ALA A 687 -21.10 -56.41 40.84
C ALA A 687 -20.02 -56.88 41.82
N ALA A 688 -19.10 -57.73 41.37
CA ALA A 688 -17.98 -58.21 42.18
C ALA A 688 -17.02 -57.08 42.58
N VAL A 689 -16.72 -56.16 41.66
CA VAL A 689 -15.89 -54.97 41.92
C VAL A 689 -16.59 -53.99 42.86
N SER A 690 -17.90 -53.73 42.64
CA SER A 690 -18.70 -52.85 43.50
C SER A 690 -18.82 -53.40 44.93
N TRP A 691 -18.92 -54.72 45.08
CA TRP A 691 -18.92 -55.41 46.38
C TRP A 691 -17.58 -55.28 47.11
N GLN A 692 -16.47 -55.41 46.39
CA GLN A 692 -15.12 -55.24 46.97
C GLN A 692 -14.82 -53.80 47.42
N GLN A 693 -15.47 -52.81 46.79
CA GLN A 693 -15.29 -51.39 47.14
C GLN A 693 -16.29 -50.88 48.18
N GLY A 694 -17.27 -51.69 48.59
CA GLY A 694 -18.28 -51.30 49.58
C GLY A 694 -19.31 -50.30 49.05
N CYS A 695 -19.47 -50.21 47.73
CA CYS A 695 -20.34 -49.24 47.07
C CYS A 695 -21.82 -49.59 47.27
N ILE A 696 -22.70 -48.59 47.33
CA ILE A 696 -24.17 -48.77 47.44
C ILE A 696 -24.72 -49.66 46.32
N LEU A 697 -24.11 -49.61 45.13
CA LEU A 697 -24.39 -50.51 43.98
C LEU A 697 -24.33 -52.00 44.29
N SER A 698 -23.47 -52.42 45.23
CA SER A 698 -23.30 -53.83 45.60
C SER A 698 -24.58 -54.44 46.18
N TRP A 699 -25.41 -53.63 46.84
CA TRP A 699 -26.73 -54.02 47.34
C TRP A 699 -27.80 -54.06 46.26
N TYR A 700 -27.62 -53.32 45.16
CA TYR A 700 -28.56 -53.25 44.04
C TYR A 700 -28.27 -54.27 42.93
N CYS A 701 -27.03 -54.74 42.77
CA CYS A 701 -26.66 -55.78 41.80
C CYS A 701 -27.00 -57.21 42.25
N LEU A 702 -27.32 -57.41 43.53
CA LEU A 702 -27.97 -58.61 44.08
C LEU A 702 -29.47 -58.59 43.78
#